data_AF-A0A2W0C0P1-F1
#
_entry.id   AF-A0A2W0C0P1-F1
#
_cell.length_a   1.000
_cell.length_b   1.000
_cell.length_c   1.000
_cell.angle_alpha   90.00
_cell.angle_beta   90.00
_cell.angle_gamma   90.00
#
_symmetry.space_group_name_H-M   'P 1'
#
loop_
_entity.id
_entity.type
_entity.pdbx_description
1 polymer ?
#
loop_
_entity_poly.entity_id
_entity_poly.type
_entity_poly.pdbx_seq_one_letter_code
_entity_poly.pdbx_strand_id
1 'polypeptide(L)'
;MQRKMIGIFGAVLGSMLIWAGNAAAEERFSDLQYSKWAADGIEYMAKRGTVAGYGDGKFKPAGLVTRAQAVTFLVRELYPEQLEKPSEGTTYSDVPETHAFTKEIAIASKNGLASGFPDGSFRPDAPLSRAETAAFLTRAYSLSEGKETANWSDTESHWAAAPILVMSSNGLVGGYSDGTYRPNQTVTRAEYAVFMSRLIQFERQAAIQAQDWDKLISYMTVSEQVGQMLMPDIRQWNGKVTTTVNEGLKSSIHNQDLGGLILFDKNIVDTRQITTFTHNLQKEAGDIPMFLGIDQEGGVIKRIPGGTNLPGQMALGATGDSALAEAAGQLTGEELKALGLNINFAPVLDINSNPDNPIIGMRSFSSDADLVTRLGLATITGLRQSGVIAAVKHFPGHGDTMVDSHLGLPVLTHNRERLDSMELKPFQAAIENGVEMIMTAHIAFPAIDNEQVTSLKDGQRVPVPATLSKKVLNGLLREELGYEGIIISDAFTMDGIAEHFGEDQAVERAVNAGVDIILMPQNSAAAHQTLVNAVKNGTIPIDTIHASVERILELKAKYGLFERSESLTSKLAQLNKVIGSQGHREVEREIAERAVTLLASRDGKRPDSLQQEDRVVIVAAEEETAKQLERQLKLASNNLSLQTEIAIIGQAQTKETVAKADYVILASYQFRNVASQFGWTAYQTLINEMNTRNQRYTLLSLGNPYETIYLKNIRSGLAVYGKQEPNTEAGINVLLGHQEATGKLPVKTN
;
A
#
# COMPACT_ATOMS: atom_id res chain seq x y z
N MET A 1 38.36 74.95 -12.71
CA MET A 1 37.49 75.78 -11.85
C MET A 1 36.16 75.05 -11.67
N GLN A 2 35.66 75.01 -10.44
CA GLN A 2 34.56 74.17 -9.94
C GLN A 2 33.24 74.31 -10.72
N ARG A 3 32.45 73.23 -10.80
CA ARG A 3 31.22 73.07 -10.00
C ARG A 3 30.59 71.68 -10.14
N LYS A 4 30.42 71.05 -8.98
CA LYS A 4 29.56 69.89 -8.73
C LYS A 4 28.10 70.30 -8.92
N MET A 5 27.28 69.45 -9.54
CA MET A 5 25.86 69.37 -9.26
C MET A 5 25.54 67.93 -8.86
N ILE A 6 25.04 67.78 -7.64
CA ILE A 6 24.63 66.55 -6.99
C ILE A 6 23.19 66.28 -7.43
N GLY A 7 22.99 65.23 -8.21
CA GLY A 7 21.66 64.67 -8.48
C GLY A 7 21.34 63.62 -7.43
N ILE A 8 20.33 63.89 -6.60
CA ILE A 8 19.73 62.92 -5.69
C ILE A 8 18.90 61.97 -6.55
N PHE A 9 19.43 60.78 -6.87
CA PHE A 9 18.62 59.67 -7.35
C PHE A 9 17.95 59.02 -6.14
N GLY A 10 16.63 59.18 -6.05
CA GLY A 10 15.79 58.35 -5.18
C GLY A 10 15.90 56.90 -5.62
N ALA A 11 16.49 56.06 -4.77
CA ALA A 11 16.55 54.63 -4.98
C ALA A 11 15.14 54.03 -4.80
N VAL A 12 14.44 53.78 -5.90
CA VAL A 12 13.33 52.83 -5.90
C VAL A 12 13.96 51.44 -5.82
N LEU A 13 14.07 50.92 -4.60
CA LEU A 13 14.41 49.53 -4.32
C LEU A 13 13.24 48.65 -4.75
N GLY A 14 13.13 48.40 -6.06
CA GLY A 14 12.31 47.33 -6.59
C GLY A 14 12.92 46.00 -6.16
N SER A 15 12.37 45.39 -5.11
CA SER A 15 12.76 44.06 -4.69
C SER A 15 12.33 43.06 -5.76
N MET A 16 13.27 42.70 -6.65
CA MET A 16 13.04 41.63 -7.63
C MET A 16 12.81 40.32 -6.88
N LEU A 17 11.60 39.78 -7.01
CA LEU A 17 11.31 38.38 -6.71
C LEU A 17 12.04 37.55 -7.77
N ILE A 18 13.20 37.00 -7.43
CA ILE A 18 14.00 36.21 -8.36
C ILE A 18 13.34 34.84 -8.53
N TRP A 19 13.04 34.51 -9.78
CA TRP A 19 12.70 33.16 -10.23
C TRP A 19 13.99 32.34 -10.29
N ALA A 20 14.20 31.46 -9.30
CA ALA A 20 15.21 30.43 -9.38
C ALA A 20 14.53 29.14 -9.86
N GLY A 21 14.65 28.86 -11.16
CA GLY A 21 14.35 27.53 -11.68
C GLY A 21 15.28 26.50 -11.04
N ASN A 22 14.71 25.39 -10.57
CA ASN A 22 15.37 24.11 -10.29
C ASN A 22 16.82 24.17 -9.75
N ALA A 23 17.03 24.87 -8.64
CA ALA A 23 18.17 24.59 -7.76
C ALA A 23 17.61 24.14 -6.41
N ALA A 24 17.78 22.85 -6.13
CA ALA A 24 17.68 22.14 -4.86
C ALA A 24 16.90 22.85 -3.74
N ALA A 25 15.74 22.28 -3.34
CA ALA A 25 15.05 22.50 -2.07
C ALA A 25 15.81 23.40 -1.08
N GLU A 26 15.74 24.73 -1.30
CA GLU A 26 16.56 25.66 -0.56
C GLU A 26 15.98 25.82 0.85
N GLU A 27 16.90 25.95 1.79
CA GLU A 27 16.72 26.05 3.23
C GLU A 27 15.44 26.82 3.64
N ARG A 28 14.73 26.26 4.64
CA ARG A 28 13.62 26.93 5.33
C ARG A 28 13.95 28.41 5.54
N PHE A 29 13.03 29.30 5.15
CA PHE A 29 13.19 30.74 5.31
C PHE A 29 13.70 31.07 6.73
N SER A 30 14.88 31.66 6.80
CA SER A 30 15.63 31.87 8.06
C SER A 30 14.93 32.80 9.05
N ASP A 31 13.94 33.57 8.58
CA ASP A 31 13.21 34.58 9.36
C ASP A 31 11.83 34.14 9.85
N LEU A 32 11.41 32.88 9.62
CA LEU A 32 10.13 32.37 10.13
C LEU A 32 10.10 32.13 11.64
N GLN A 33 11.27 32.08 12.29
CA GLN A 33 11.37 31.90 13.74
C GLN A 33 10.58 32.95 14.55
N TYR A 34 10.35 34.14 13.97
CA TYR A 34 9.58 35.24 14.57
C TYR A 34 8.10 35.25 14.15
N SER A 35 7.65 34.27 13.38
CA SER A 35 6.27 34.16 12.86
C SER A 35 5.79 32.71 12.85
N LYS A 36 6.08 31.98 13.93
CA LYS A 36 5.70 30.57 14.09
C LYS A 36 4.22 30.28 13.85
N TRP A 37 3.35 31.24 14.17
CA TRP A 37 1.89 31.14 13.94
C TRP A 37 1.51 31.01 12.45
N ALA A 38 2.36 31.47 11.54
CA ALA A 38 2.15 31.45 10.08
C ALA A 38 3.11 30.51 9.36
N ALA A 39 4.07 29.91 10.07
CA ALA A 39 5.16 29.14 9.45
C ALA A 39 4.62 28.01 8.59
N ASP A 40 3.71 27.19 9.11
CA ASP A 40 3.13 26.07 8.37
C ASP A 40 2.40 26.51 7.09
N GLY A 41 1.62 27.60 7.17
CA GLY A 41 0.94 28.17 6.01
C GLY A 41 1.91 28.74 4.97
N ILE A 42 2.95 29.44 5.41
CA ILE A 42 3.98 29.98 4.52
C ILE A 42 4.76 28.85 3.84
N GLU A 43 5.18 27.84 4.60
CA GLU A 43 5.91 26.69 4.08
C GLU A 43 5.05 25.88 3.10
N TYR A 44 3.77 25.68 3.43
CA TYR A 44 2.80 25.04 2.53
C TYR A 44 2.70 25.80 1.20
N MET A 45 2.42 27.10 1.24
CA MET A 45 2.31 27.91 0.02
C MET A 45 3.62 28.03 -0.75
N ALA A 46 4.78 27.96 -0.07
CA ALA A 46 6.08 28.02 -0.71
C ALA A 46 6.43 26.71 -1.43
N LYS A 47 6.12 25.55 -0.82
CA LYS A 47 6.27 24.23 -1.44
C LYS A 47 5.46 24.11 -2.74
N ARG A 48 4.27 24.73 -2.77
CA ARG A 48 3.42 24.84 -3.97
C ARG A 48 3.99 25.75 -5.07
N GLY A 49 4.97 26.59 -4.75
CA GLY A 49 5.51 27.61 -5.66
C GLY A 49 4.64 28.87 -5.76
N THR A 50 3.54 28.94 -5.00
CA THR A 50 2.59 30.06 -5.01
C THR A 50 3.20 31.32 -4.42
N VAL A 51 3.88 31.19 -3.28
CA VAL A 51 4.63 32.28 -2.63
C VAL A 51 6.13 32.04 -2.73
N ALA A 52 6.90 33.11 -2.83
CA ALA A 52 8.35 33.06 -2.90
C ALA A 52 8.99 34.05 -1.92
N GLY A 53 10.22 33.74 -1.49
CA GLY A 53 11.08 34.64 -0.73
C GLY A 53 11.74 35.71 -1.59
N TYR A 54 12.68 36.45 -1.02
CA TYR A 54 13.37 37.56 -1.69
C TYR A 54 14.69 37.16 -2.36
N GLY A 55 14.99 35.86 -2.44
CA GLY A 55 16.25 35.34 -2.98
C GLY A 55 17.45 35.45 -2.04
N ASP A 56 17.26 35.97 -0.82
CA ASP A 56 18.27 36.09 0.25
C ASP A 56 18.03 35.09 1.41
N GLY A 57 17.28 34.02 1.15
CA GLY A 57 16.88 33.04 2.16
C GLY A 57 15.83 33.54 3.17
N LYS A 58 15.12 34.65 2.86
CA LYS A 58 14.09 35.24 3.72
C LYS A 58 12.73 35.38 3.04
N PHE A 59 11.67 35.21 3.84
CA PHE A 59 10.30 35.44 3.43
C PHE A 59 9.79 36.86 3.73
N LYS A 60 10.35 37.51 4.76
CA LYS A 60 9.92 38.79 5.35
C LYS A 60 8.45 38.76 5.80
N PRO A 61 8.09 37.92 6.79
CA PRO A 61 6.70 37.68 7.17
C PRO A 61 5.94 38.93 7.63
N ALA A 62 6.62 39.86 8.32
CA ALA A 62 6.04 41.12 8.79
C ALA A 62 5.99 42.23 7.72
N GLY A 63 6.58 42.02 6.55
CA GLY A 63 6.48 42.96 5.44
C GLY A 63 5.05 43.03 4.91
N LEU A 64 4.59 44.22 4.53
CA LEU A 64 3.28 44.38 3.91
C LEU A 64 3.26 43.72 2.52
N VAL A 65 2.15 43.07 2.18
CA VAL A 65 1.93 42.56 0.82
C VAL A 65 1.37 43.67 -0.06
N THR A 66 1.94 43.90 -1.23
CA THR A 66 1.39 44.87 -2.19
C THR A 66 0.27 44.24 -3.02
N ARG A 67 -0.58 45.07 -3.65
CA ARG A 67 -1.63 44.60 -4.57
C ARG A 67 -1.06 43.77 -5.72
N ALA A 68 0.07 44.17 -6.29
CA ALA A 68 0.75 43.41 -7.34
C ALA A 68 1.24 42.05 -6.84
N GLN A 69 1.88 42.00 -5.66
CA GLN A 69 2.33 40.71 -5.08
C GLN A 69 1.15 39.77 -4.80
N ALA A 70 0.05 40.29 -4.30
CA ALA A 70 -1.15 39.51 -4.00
C ALA A 70 -1.76 38.85 -5.25
N VAL A 71 -1.89 39.61 -6.35
CA VAL A 71 -2.39 39.03 -7.61
C VAL A 71 -1.38 38.10 -8.27
N THR A 72 -0.08 38.36 -8.14
CA THR A 72 0.96 37.45 -8.60
C THR A 72 0.83 36.08 -7.95
N PHE A 73 0.56 36.01 -6.63
CA PHE A 73 0.35 34.73 -5.96
C PHE A 73 -0.91 34.02 -6.47
N LEU A 74 -2.01 34.74 -6.71
CA LEU A 74 -3.24 34.15 -7.25
C LEU A 74 -3.07 33.63 -8.68
N VAL A 75 -2.38 34.38 -9.54
CA VAL A 75 -2.13 33.97 -10.92
C VAL A 75 -1.21 32.75 -10.98
N ARG A 76 -0.20 32.67 -10.12
CA ARG A 76 0.66 31.48 -10.03
C ARG A 76 -0.10 30.24 -9.60
N GLU A 77 -1.08 30.40 -8.71
CA GLU A 77 -1.90 29.29 -8.24
C GLU A 77 -2.91 28.82 -9.29
N LEU A 78 -3.62 29.77 -9.91
CA LEU A 78 -4.82 29.46 -10.70
C LEU A 78 -4.57 29.43 -12.21
N TYR A 79 -3.51 30.08 -12.69
CA TYR A 79 -3.21 30.21 -14.12
C TYR A 79 -1.69 30.14 -14.44
N PRO A 80 -0.94 29.16 -13.89
CA PRO A 80 0.51 29.07 -14.10
C PRO A 80 0.88 28.95 -15.59
N GLU A 81 0.10 28.23 -16.40
CA GLU A 81 0.32 28.07 -17.83
C GLU A 81 0.14 29.37 -18.65
N GLN A 82 -0.63 30.34 -18.14
CA GLN A 82 -0.71 31.66 -18.78
C GLN A 82 0.56 32.49 -18.55
N LEU A 83 1.34 32.18 -17.51
CA LEU A 83 2.64 32.81 -17.25
C LEU A 83 3.73 32.41 -18.24
N GLU A 84 3.53 31.36 -19.03
CA GLU A 84 4.49 30.94 -20.06
C GLU A 84 4.21 31.62 -21.41
N LYS A 85 2.99 32.08 -21.64
CA LYS A 85 2.55 32.69 -22.90
C LYS A 85 2.85 34.20 -22.92
N PRO A 86 3.08 34.83 -24.09
CA PRO A 86 3.15 36.28 -24.18
C PRO A 86 1.86 36.91 -23.62
N SER A 87 1.99 37.95 -22.80
CA SER A 87 0.84 38.67 -22.24
C SER A 87 0.60 39.94 -23.01
N GLU A 88 -0.68 40.25 -23.24
CA GLU A 88 -1.10 41.60 -23.60
C GLU A 88 -0.80 42.53 -22.41
N GLY A 89 -0.42 43.78 -22.69
CA GLY A 89 -0.18 44.79 -21.65
C GLY A 89 -1.45 45.09 -20.84
N THR A 90 -1.31 45.91 -19.80
CA THR A 90 -2.49 46.33 -19.02
C THR A 90 -3.11 47.61 -19.58
N THR A 91 -4.40 47.83 -19.30
CA THR A 91 -5.09 49.10 -19.57
C THR A 91 -4.97 50.10 -18.41
N TYR A 92 -4.22 49.76 -17.35
CA TYR A 92 -4.13 50.59 -16.15
C TYR A 92 -3.09 51.70 -16.34
N SER A 93 -3.44 52.92 -15.96
CA SER A 93 -2.60 54.11 -16.23
C SER A 93 -1.27 54.11 -15.46
N ASP A 94 -1.17 53.34 -14.39
CA ASP A 94 -0.03 53.27 -13.45
C ASP A 94 0.71 51.92 -13.49
N VAL A 95 0.44 51.06 -14.48
CA VAL A 95 1.15 49.80 -14.68
C VAL A 95 1.80 49.81 -16.08
N PRO A 96 2.97 50.45 -16.23
CA PRO A 96 3.69 50.48 -17.50
C PRO A 96 4.21 49.08 -17.86
N GLU A 97 4.45 48.81 -19.16
CA GLU A 97 4.97 47.50 -19.61
C GLU A 97 6.26 47.08 -18.89
N THR A 98 7.09 48.05 -18.47
CA THR A 98 8.33 47.83 -17.73
C THR A 98 8.16 47.45 -16.26
N HIS A 99 6.94 47.53 -15.71
CA HIS A 99 6.69 47.16 -14.32
C HIS A 99 6.88 45.65 -14.12
N ALA A 100 7.47 45.25 -13.00
CA ALA A 100 7.91 43.87 -12.76
C ALA A 100 6.75 42.84 -12.79
N PHE A 101 5.53 43.27 -12.47
CA PHE A 101 4.34 42.41 -12.38
C PHE A 101 3.27 42.73 -13.44
N THR A 102 3.62 43.42 -14.53
CA THR A 102 2.65 43.81 -15.58
C THR A 102 1.89 42.60 -16.11
N LYS A 103 2.60 41.49 -16.33
CA LYS A 103 2.06 40.24 -16.86
C LYS A 103 1.04 39.63 -15.92
N GLU A 104 1.39 39.48 -14.64
CA GLU A 104 0.50 38.93 -13.63
C GLU A 104 -0.73 39.80 -13.42
N ILE A 105 -0.57 41.13 -13.42
CA ILE A 105 -1.70 42.07 -13.31
C ILE A 105 -2.63 41.96 -14.52
N ALA A 106 -2.08 41.84 -15.74
CA ALA A 106 -2.87 41.65 -16.95
C ALA A 106 -3.69 40.35 -16.90
N ILE A 107 -3.04 39.23 -16.53
CA ILE A 107 -3.71 37.92 -16.39
C ILE A 107 -4.78 37.99 -15.30
N ALA A 108 -4.48 38.58 -14.13
CA ALA A 108 -5.43 38.72 -13.04
C ALA A 108 -6.65 39.55 -13.44
N SER A 109 -6.44 40.64 -14.18
CA SER A 109 -7.52 41.50 -14.66
C SER A 109 -8.37 40.80 -15.72
N LYS A 110 -7.73 40.10 -16.66
CA LYS A 110 -8.41 39.35 -17.73
C LYS A 110 -9.29 38.23 -17.18
N ASN A 111 -8.83 37.54 -16.14
CA ASN A 111 -9.56 36.45 -15.49
C ASN A 111 -10.44 36.91 -14.31
N GLY A 112 -10.59 38.23 -14.10
CA GLY A 112 -11.49 38.78 -13.08
C GLY A 112 -11.06 38.59 -11.62
N LEU A 113 -9.80 38.21 -11.36
CA LEU A 113 -9.28 38.00 -10.00
C LEU A 113 -9.18 39.33 -9.24
N ALA A 114 -8.76 40.39 -9.93
CA ALA A 114 -8.62 41.73 -9.38
C ALA A 114 -9.06 42.79 -10.38
N SER A 115 -9.58 43.89 -9.84
CA SER A 115 -9.95 45.08 -10.59
C SER A 115 -9.11 46.28 -10.14
N GLY A 116 -8.89 47.21 -11.06
CA GLY A 116 -8.41 48.55 -10.72
C GLY A 116 -9.50 49.42 -10.09
N PHE A 117 -9.15 50.69 -9.92
CA PHE A 117 -9.99 51.72 -9.33
C PHE A 117 -10.74 52.49 -10.42
N PRO A 118 -11.83 53.21 -10.06
CA PRO A 118 -12.59 54.01 -11.02
C PRO A 118 -11.79 55.11 -11.74
N ASP A 119 -10.64 55.49 -11.20
CA ASP A 119 -9.70 56.47 -11.79
C ASP A 119 -8.81 55.87 -12.89
N GLY A 120 -8.95 54.57 -13.21
CA GLY A 120 -8.15 53.87 -14.20
C GLY A 120 -6.81 53.34 -13.69
N SER A 121 -6.50 53.50 -12.40
CA SER A 121 -5.30 52.96 -11.77
C SER A 121 -5.50 51.55 -11.22
N PHE A 122 -4.42 50.76 -11.14
CA PHE A 122 -4.39 49.48 -10.40
C PHE A 122 -3.76 49.61 -9.02
N ARG A 123 -2.86 50.58 -8.83
CA ARG A 123 -2.05 50.83 -7.62
C ARG A 123 -1.18 49.62 -7.24
N PRO A 124 -0.27 49.17 -8.12
CA PRO A 124 0.46 47.91 -7.94
C PRO A 124 1.30 47.84 -6.66
N ASP A 125 1.91 48.95 -6.25
CA ASP A 125 2.80 49.03 -5.09
C ASP A 125 2.10 49.40 -3.79
N ALA A 126 0.78 49.67 -3.83
CA ALA A 126 0.02 49.99 -2.63
C ALA A 126 -0.13 48.73 -1.74
N PRO A 127 0.02 48.87 -0.40
CA PRO A 127 -0.29 47.79 0.52
C PRO A 127 -1.74 47.32 0.39
N LEU A 128 -1.95 46.00 0.41
CA LEU A 128 -3.27 45.40 0.33
C LEU A 128 -3.97 45.47 1.70
N SER A 129 -5.23 45.91 1.72
CA SER A 129 -6.07 45.87 2.91
C SER A 129 -6.75 44.51 3.14
N ARG A 130 -7.25 44.27 4.35
CA ARG A 130 -8.06 43.07 4.67
C ARG A 130 -9.32 42.99 3.81
N ALA A 131 -9.98 44.13 3.57
CA ALA A 131 -11.14 44.23 2.67
C ALA A 131 -10.82 43.82 1.23
N GLU A 132 -9.71 44.33 0.67
CA GLU A 132 -9.28 43.94 -0.67
C GLU A 132 -8.87 42.47 -0.72
N THR A 133 -8.24 41.95 0.33
CA THR A 133 -7.91 40.52 0.46
C THR A 133 -9.16 39.66 0.37
N ALA A 134 -10.20 39.96 1.16
CA ALA A 134 -11.47 39.24 1.10
C ALA A 134 -12.11 39.32 -0.30
N ALA A 135 -12.10 40.50 -0.91
CA ALA A 135 -12.65 40.70 -2.26
C ALA A 135 -11.87 39.94 -3.34
N PHE A 136 -10.54 39.89 -3.27
CA PHE A 136 -9.68 39.18 -4.23
C PHE A 136 -9.90 37.67 -4.12
N LEU A 137 -9.85 37.12 -2.90
CA LEU A 137 -10.00 35.69 -2.66
C LEU A 137 -11.40 35.18 -2.98
N THR A 138 -12.45 35.93 -2.61
CA THR A 138 -13.84 35.58 -2.93
C THR A 138 -14.07 35.47 -4.44
N ARG A 139 -13.55 36.43 -5.22
CA ARG A 139 -13.66 36.37 -6.69
C ARG A 139 -12.82 35.26 -7.30
N ALA A 140 -11.56 35.14 -6.88
CA ALA A 140 -10.61 34.20 -7.46
C ALA A 140 -11.09 32.74 -7.34
N TYR A 141 -11.78 32.40 -6.25
CA TYR A 141 -12.30 31.06 -5.99
C TYR A 141 -13.81 30.95 -6.15
N SER A 142 -14.47 32.01 -6.65
CA SER A 142 -15.94 32.06 -6.82
C SER A 142 -16.72 31.61 -5.58
N LEU A 143 -16.28 32.08 -4.41
CA LEU A 143 -16.82 31.62 -3.12
C LEU A 143 -18.27 32.08 -2.92
N SER A 144 -19.05 31.17 -2.34
CA SER A 144 -20.43 31.39 -1.92
C SER A 144 -20.50 31.63 -0.41
N GLU A 145 -21.53 32.31 0.06
CA GLU A 145 -21.76 32.49 1.50
C GLU A 145 -21.91 31.13 2.22
N GLY A 146 -21.21 30.98 3.34
CA GLY A 146 -21.19 29.77 4.15
C GLY A 146 -22.31 29.72 5.20
N LYS A 147 -22.10 28.93 6.26
CA LYS A 147 -23.11 28.67 7.30
C LYS A 147 -22.82 29.34 8.64
N GLU A 148 -21.59 29.82 8.86
CA GLU A 148 -21.22 30.45 10.12
C GLU A 148 -21.74 31.88 10.19
N THR A 149 -22.29 32.26 11.34
CA THR A 149 -22.72 33.63 11.60
C THR A 149 -21.52 34.44 12.08
N ALA A 150 -21.11 35.45 11.30
CA ALA A 150 -20.16 36.46 11.73
C ALA A 150 -20.78 37.84 11.50
N ASN A 151 -20.86 38.65 12.56
CA ASN A 151 -21.22 40.06 12.45
C ASN A 151 -20.17 40.91 13.18
N TRP A 152 -19.67 41.95 12.51
CA TRP A 152 -18.68 42.86 13.07
C TRP A 152 -19.12 44.31 12.90
N SER A 153 -18.91 45.08 13.97
CA SER A 153 -19.40 46.45 14.11
C SER A 153 -18.89 47.43 13.04
N ASP A 154 -17.80 47.11 12.33
CA ASP A 154 -17.11 47.97 11.37
C ASP A 154 -17.22 47.50 9.91
N THR A 155 -18.12 46.55 9.60
CA THR A 155 -18.24 45.96 8.26
C THR A 155 -19.54 46.25 7.53
N GLU A 156 -20.66 46.45 8.24
CA GLU A 156 -22.01 46.53 7.63
C GLU A 156 -22.13 47.61 6.53
N SER A 157 -21.51 48.78 6.73
CA SER A 157 -21.51 49.88 5.74
C SER A 157 -20.27 49.93 4.86
N HIS A 158 -19.40 48.92 4.92
CA HIS A 158 -18.14 48.90 4.17
C HIS A 158 -18.37 48.39 2.74
N TRP A 159 -17.64 48.93 1.74
CA TRP A 159 -17.79 48.49 0.34
C TRP A 159 -17.50 46.99 0.13
N ALA A 160 -16.72 46.40 1.03
CA ALA A 160 -16.36 44.99 1.03
C ALA A 160 -17.23 44.14 1.98
N ALA A 161 -18.38 44.63 2.46
CA ALA A 161 -19.24 43.89 3.39
C ALA A 161 -19.57 42.48 2.90
N ALA A 162 -20.00 42.35 1.63
CA ALA A 162 -20.35 41.06 1.03
C ALA A 162 -19.17 40.06 0.95
N PRO A 163 -18.01 40.37 0.34
CA PRO A 163 -16.90 39.42 0.31
C PRO A 163 -16.31 39.12 1.71
N ILE A 164 -16.36 40.08 2.63
CA ILE A 164 -15.96 39.85 4.02
C ILE A 164 -16.91 38.83 4.68
N LEU A 165 -18.23 38.99 4.51
CA LEU A 165 -19.25 38.05 4.99
C LEU A 165 -19.05 36.64 4.39
N VAL A 166 -18.82 36.53 3.08
CA VAL A 166 -18.54 35.26 2.40
C VAL A 166 -17.34 34.56 3.03
N MET A 167 -16.23 35.27 3.21
CA MET A 167 -15.02 34.67 3.80
C MET A 167 -15.25 34.24 5.25
N SER A 168 -15.92 35.04 6.09
CA SER A 168 -16.13 34.65 7.49
C SER A 168 -17.18 33.58 7.70
N SER A 169 -18.24 33.57 6.89
CA SER A 169 -19.29 32.55 7.00
C SER A 169 -18.78 31.15 6.63
N ASN A 170 -17.64 31.08 5.95
CA ASN A 170 -16.87 29.86 5.68
C ASN A 170 -15.70 29.63 6.65
N GLY A 171 -15.56 30.45 7.72
CA GLY A 171 -14.48 30.33 8.70
C GLY A 171 -13.08 30.71 8.18
N LEU A 172 -12.97 31.31 6.99
CA LEU A 172 -11.68 31.61 6.34
C LEU A 172 -10.99 32.85 6.92
N VAL A 173 -11.78 33.78 7.47
CA VAL A 173 -11.29 35.00 8.14
C VAL A 173 -11.98 35.20 9.48
N GLY A 174 -11.22 35.73 10.45
CA GLY A 174 -11.72 36.07 11.79
C GLY A 174 -11.61 37.56 12.10
N GLY A 175 -12.39 38.00 13.07
CA GLY A 175 -12.30 39.34 13.67
C GLY A 175 -11.39 39.39 14.90
N TYR A 176 -11.33 40.55 15.53
CA TYR A 176 -10.60 40.81 16.76
C TYR A 176 -11.52 40.64 17.97
N SER A 177 -10.92 40.48 19.16
CA SER A 177 -11.66 40.29 20.42
C SER A 177 -12.53 41.48 20.82
N ASP A 178 -12.33 42.65 20.20
CA ASP A 178 -13.14 43.85 20.35
C ASP A 178 -14.40 43.87 19.45
N GLY A 179 -14.67 42.80 18.70
CA GLY A 179 -15.85 42.70 17.83
C GLY A 179 -15.70 43.44 16.49
N THR A 180 -14.47 43.80 16.10
CA THR A 180 -14.16 44.43 14.81
C THR A 180 -13.49 43.47 13.83
N TYR A 181 -13.63 43.70 12.53
CA TYR A 181 -12.88 43.02 11.47
C TYR A 181 -11.64 43.82 11.01
N ARG A 182 -11.68 45.14 11.16
CA ARG A 182 -10.68 46.12 10.71
C ARG A 182 -10.44 46.06 9.19
N PRO A 183 -11.46 46.31 8.36
CA PRO A 183 -11.38 46.10 6.91
C PRO A 183 -10.28 46.92 6.21
N ASN A 184 -9.95 48.10 6.74
CA ASN A 184 -8.94 48.99 6.16
C ASN A 184 -7.52 48.74 6.70
N GLN A 185 -7.33 47.80 7.62
CA GLN A 185 -6.00 47.43 8.09
C GLN A 185 -5.24 46.70 6.98
N THR A 186 -3.99 47.08 6.76
CA THR A 186 -3.10 46.47 5.77
C THR A 186 -2.65 45.08 6.20
N VAL A 187 -2.48 44.20 5.22
CA VAL A 187 -2.15 42.78 5.42
C VAL A 187 -0.65 42.56 5.23
N THR A 188 -0.06 41.78 6.13
CA THR A 188 1.31 41.31 6.02
C THR A 188 1.43 40.11 5.08
N ARG A 189 2.63 39.83 4.57
CA ARG A 189 2.90 38.65 3.74
C ARG A 189 2.55 37.35 4.44
N ALA A 190 2.80 37.27 5.76
CA ALA A 190 2.43 36.12 6.57
C ALA A 190 0.92 35.92 6.63
N GLU A 191 0.15 36.98 6.91
CA GLU A 191 -1.31 36.92 6.94
C GLU A 191 -1.90 36.52 5.58
N TYR A 192 -1.38 37.09 4.49
CA TYR A 192 -1.85 36.75 3.14
C TYR A 192 -1.58 35.29 2.78
N ALA A 193 -0.38 34.77 3.08
CA ALA A 193 -0.06 33.36 2.87
C ALA A 193 -0.98 32.43 3.67
N VAL A 194 -1.30 32.80 4.92
CA VAL A 194 -2.23 32.03 5.77
C VAL A 194 -3.67 32.08 5.25
N PHE A 195 -4.12 33.21 4.71
CA PHE A 195 -5.45 33.28 4.07
C PHE A 195 -5.53 32.36 2.85
N MET A 196 -4.52 32.38 1.99
CA MET A 196 -4.47 31.47 0.83
C MET A 196 -4.39 30.01 1.25
N SER A 197 -3.57 29.66 2.23
CA SER A 197 -3.44 28.27 2.68
C SER A 197 -4.75 27.72 3.22
N ARG A 198 -5.48 28.51 4.03
CA ARG A 198 -6.80 28.12 4.55
C ARG A 198 -7.83 27.96 3.44
N LEU A 199 -7.80 28.83 2.44
CA LEU A 199 -8.71 28.77 1.31
C LEU A 199 -8.49 27.52 0.45
N ILE A 200 -7.24 27.19 0.15
CA ILE A 200 -6.92 25.94 -0.57
C ILE A 200 -7.34 24.72 0.24
N GLN A 201 -7.08 24.70 1.55
CA GLN A 201 -7.54 23.63 2.43
C GLN A 201 -9.08 23.51 2.44
N PHE A 202 -9.79 24.63 2.45
CA PHE A 202 -11.25 24.66 2.37
C PHE A 202 -11.76 24.06 1.06
N GLU A 203 -11.20 24.46 -0.09
CA GLU A 203 -11.59 23.93 -1.40
C GLU A 203 -11.27 22.44 -1.53
N ARG A 204 -10.14 21.98 -1.00
CA ARG A 204 -9.79 20.56 -0.95
C ARG A 204 -10.82 19.77 -0.13
N GLN A 205 -11.22 20.27 1.03
CA GLN A 205 -12.27 19.64 1.84
C GLN A 205 -13.62 19.61 1.12
N ALA A 206 -13.98 20.68 0.42
CA ALA A 206 -15.20 20.72 -0.38
C ALA A 206 -15.16 19.70 -1.53
N ALA A 207 -14.01 19.57 -2.21
CA ALA A 207 -13.80 18.58 -3.28
C ALA A 207 -13.90 17.14 -2.75
N ILE A 208 -13.27 16.83 -1.61
CA ILE A 208 -13.37 15.52 -0.94
C ILE A 208 -14.83 15.19 -0.58
N GLN A 209 -15.57 16.14 0.00
CA GLN A 209 -16.97 15.93 0.39
C GLN A 209 -17.89 15.72 -0.83
N ALA A 210 -17.59 16.39 -1.94
CA ALA A 210 -18.31 16.22 -3.21
C ALA A 210 -17.84 14.99 -4.01
N GLN A 211 -16.75 14.34 -3.60
CA GLN A 211 -16.02 13.33 -4.39
C GLN A 211 -15.65 13.85 -5.80
N ASP A 212 -15.28 15.12 -5.87
CA ASP A 212 -14.79 15.79 -7.09
C ASP A 212 -13.26 15.64 -7.15
N TRP A 213 -12.80 14.50 -7.66
CA TRP A 213 -11.38 14.13 -7.66
C TRP A 213 -10.54 14.99 -8.58
N ASP A 214 -11.06 15.36 -9.75
CA ASP A 214 -10.41 16.32 -10.65
C ASP A 214 -10.12 17.64 -9.94
N LYS A 215 -11.11 18.17 -9.21
CA LYS A 215 -10.93 19.39 -8.43
C LYS A 215 -9.92 19.19 -7.30
N LEU A 216 -9.97 18.08 -6.56
CA LEU A 216 -8.98 17.80 -5.51
C LEU A 216 -7.56 17.70 -6.08
N ILE A 217 -7.38 16.97 -7.17
CA ILE A 217 -6.10 16.78 -7.88
C ILE A 217 -5.56 18.12 -8.40
N SER A 218 -6.43 19.02 -8.88
CA SER A 218 -6.03 20.37 -9.29
C SER A 218 -5.44 21.20 -8.14
N TYR A 219 -5.82 20.88 -6.89
CA TYR A 219 -5.23 21.47 -5.68
C TYR A 219 -4.09 20.64 -5.09
N MET A 220 -3.68 19.54 -5.71
CA MET A 220 -2.50 18.78 -5.31
C MET A 220 -1.28 19.27 -6.09
N THR A 221 -0.17 19.47 -5.40
CA THR A 221 1.13 19.60 -6.03
C THR A 221 1.57 18.29 -6.67
N VAL A 222 2.51 18.34 -7.62
CA VAL A 222 3.16 17.14 -8.16
C VAL A 222 3.78 16.28 -7.04
N SER A 223 4.30 16.90 -5.97
CA SER A 223 4.82 16.18 -4.79
C SER A 223 3.73 15.35 -4.11
N GLU A 224 2.57 15.96 -3.84
CA GLU A 224 1.44 15.29 -3.20
C GLU A 224 0.91 14.16 -4.07
N GLN A 225 0.79 14.38 -5.39
CA GLN A 225 0.33 13.39 -6.34
C GLN A 225 1.28 12.18 -6.42
N VAL A 226 2.58 12.41 -6.58
CA VAL A 226 3.60 11.36 -6.57
C VAL A 226 3.63 10.65 -5.22
N GLY A 227 3.47 11.37 -4.11
CA GLY A 227 3.37 10.80 -2.78
C GLY A 227 2.27 9.75 -2.65
N GLN A 228 1.11 10.00 -3.26
CA GLN A 228 0.00 9.04 -3.29
C GLN A 228 0.36 7.71 -3.97
N MET A 229 1.32 7.72 -4.88
CA MET A 229 1.80 6.56 -5.64
C MET A 229 2.90 5.77 -4.92
N LEU A 230 3.25 6.10 -3.67
CA LEU A 230 4.29 5.42 -2.90
C LEU A 230 3.73 4.70 -1.68
N MET A 231 4.19 3.46 -1.49
CA MET A 231 3.87 2.65 -0.32
C MET A 231 5.14 1.98 0.25
N PRO A 232 5.94 2.69 1.05
CA PRO A 232 7.12 2.10 1.69
C PRO A 232 6.75 1.16 2.85
N ASP A 233 7.68 0.26 3.19
CA ASP A 233 7.59 -0.48 4.45
C ASP A 233 8.17 0.34 5.60
N ILE A 234 7.69 0.03 6.80
CA ILE A 234 8.13 0.67 8.04
C ILE A 234 8.66 -0.35 9.05
N ARG A 235 9.20 -1.50 8.61
CA ARG A 235 9.70 -2.56 9.51
C ARG A 235 10.67 -2.01 10.53
N GLN A 236 11.53 -1.09 10.09
CA GLN A 236 12.52 -0.43 10.94
C GLN A 236 12.67 1.03 10.54
N TRP A 237 12.98 1.88 11.53
CA TRP A 237 13.41 3.25 11.35
C TRP A 237 14.76 3.45 12.05
N ASN A 238 15.79 3.90 11.32
CA ASN A 238 17.17 4.04 11.83
C ASN A 238 17.69 2.78 12.55
N GLY A 239 17.41 1.60 11.95
CA GLY A 239 17.84 0.29 12.48
C GLY A 239 17.07 -0.18 13.72
N LYS A 240 16.01 0.51 14.13
CA LYS A 240 15.13 0.11 15.24
C LYS A 240 13.79 -0.32 14.71
N VAL A 241 13.26 -1.40 15.25
CA VAL A 241 11.90 -1.88 14.94
C VAL A 241 10.87 -0.78 15.25
N THR A 242 9.93 -0.56 14.32
CA THR A 242 8.93 0.51 14.44
C THR A 242 7.59 -0.06 14.86
N THR A 243 7.17 0.21 16.10
CA THR A 243 5.87 -0.20 16.65
C THR A 243 5.00 0.98 17.09
N THR A 244 5.52 2.20 16.95
CA THR A 244 4.81 3.45 17.26
C THR A 244 5.21 4.53 16.25
N VAL A 245 4.36 5.55 16.11
CA VAL A 245 4.71 6.75 15.35
C VAL A 245 5.83 7.47 16.10
N ASN A 246 6.92 7.77 15.38
CA ASN A 246 8.05 8.55 15.87
C ASN A 246 8.29 9.76 14.94
N GLU A 247 9.07 10.74 15.38
CA GLU A 247 9.31 11.98 14.62
C GLU A 247 9.92 11.75 13.23
N GLY A 248 10.74 10.70 13.07
CA GLY A 248 11.32 10.35 11.79
C GLY A 248 10.29 9.80 10.81
N LEU A 249 9.45 8.87 11.26
CA LEU A 249 8.33 8.35 10.47
C LEU A 249 7.33 9.46 10.13
N LYS A 250 6.99 10.30 11.10
CA LYS A 250 6.15 11.49 10.88
C LYS A 250 6.75 12.37 9.79
N SER A 251 8.03 12.72 9.91
CA SER A 251 8.73 13.52 8.89
C SER A 251 8.72 12.84 7.53
N SER A 252 8.88 11.51 7.47
CA SER A 252 8.82 10.75 6.22
C SER A 252 7.45 10.84 5.56
N ILE A 253 6.38 10.69 6.32
CA ILE A 253 4.99 10.81 5.84
C ILE A 253 4.75 12.21 5.28
N HIS A 254 5.07 13.26 6.05
CA HIS A 254 4.78 14.66 5.67
C HIS A 254 5.71 15.24 4.60
N ASN A 255 6.94 14.73 4.46
CA ASN A 255 7.88 15.25 3.45
C ASN A 255 7.69 14.61 2.07
N GLN A 256 7.09 13.43 2.01
CA GLN A 256 6.86 12.68 0.77
C GLN A 256 5.37 12.55 0.44
N ASP A 257 4.48 13.10 1.27
CA ASP A 257 3.03 13.07 1.09
C ASP A 257 2.48 11.64 0.84
N LEU A 258 3.00 10.66 1.61
CA LEU A 258 2.84 9.23 1.34
C LEU A 258 1.36 8.79 1.25
N GLY A 259 1.03 8.05 0.20
CA GLY A 259 -0.30 7.51 -0.06
C GLY A 259 -0.66 6.28 0.77
N GLY A 260 0.35 5.54 1.23
CA GLY A 260 0.14 4.39 2.10
C GLY A 260 1.43 3.82 2.69
N LEU A 261 1.26 2.80 3.53
CA LEU A 261 2.33 2.04 4.17
C LEU A 261 1.99 0.55 4.19
N ILE A 262 3.00 -0.29 4.02
CA ILE A 262 2.89 -1.74 4.27
C ILE A 262 3.47 -2.10 5.64
N LEU A 263 2.71 -2.90 6.39
CA LEU A 263 3.08 -3.38 7.71
C LEU A 263 3.50 -4.86 7.65
N PHE A 264 4.38 -5.24 8.58
CA PHE A 264 4.91 -6.59 8.74
C PHE A 264 4.80 -7.04 10.21
N ASP A 265 5.16 -8.30 10.46
CA ASP A 265 5.27 -8.89 11.80
C ASP A 265 6.11 -8.03 12.76
N LYS A 266 7.21 -7.44 12.28
CA LYS A 266 8.06 -6.53 13.06
C LYS A 266 7.30 -5.31 13.59
N ASN A 267 6.22 -4.87 12.93
CA ASN A 267 5.43 -3.72 13.37
C ASN A 267 4.42 -4.06 14.47
N ILE A 268 4.28 -5.36 14.80
CA ILE A 268 3.20 -5.89 15.62
C ILE A 268 3.77 -6.56 16.86
N VAL A 269 3.43 -6.00 18.02
CA VAL A 269 3.66 -6.60 19.33
C VAL A 269 2.43 -7.40 19.75
N ASP A 270 1.27 -6.75 19.69
CA ASP A 270 -0.04 -7.33 20.01
C ASP A 270 -1.16 -6.53 19.30
N THR A 271 -2.39 -7.02 19.43
CA THR A 271 -3.58 -6.44 18.77
C THR A 271 -3.92 -5.03 19.25
N ARG A 272 -3.66 -4.69 20.53
CA ARG A 272 -3.93 -3.35 21.08
C ARG A 272 -2.89 -2.34 20.57
N GLN A 273 -1.63 -2.75 20.53
CA GLN A 273 -0.54 -1.93 20.02
C GLN A 273 -0.74 -1.62 18.54
N ILE A 274 -1.00 -2.60 17.67
CA ILE A 274 -1.16 -2.34 16.24
C ILE A 274 -2.39 -1.45 15.96
N THR A 275 -3.51 -1.67 16.66
CA THR A 275 -4.70 -0.82 16.54
C THR A 275 -4.42 0.63 16.93
N THR A 276 -3.62 0.83 17.98
CA THR A 276 -3.16 2.17 18.39
C THR A 276 -2.22 2.76 17.36
N PHE A 277 -1.34 1.94 16.78
CA PHE A 277 -0.37 2.37 15.80
C PHE A 277 -1.02 2.81 14.49
N THR A 278 -1.90 2.00 13.90
CA THR A 278 -2.66 2.33 12.68
C THR A 278 -3.55 3.55 12.89
N HIS A 279 -4.19 3.67 14.06
CA HIS A 279 -4.97 4.87 14.42
C HIS A 279 -4.13 6.14 14.44
N ASN A 280 -2.91 6.06 14.99
CA ASN A 280 -2.00 7.20 15.03
C ASN A 280 -1.37 7.49 13.65
N LEU A 281 -1.12 6.47 12.82
CA LEU A 281 -0.69 6.66 11.43
C LEU A 281 -1.74 7.45 10.65
N GLN A 282 -3.02 7.07 10.72
CA GLN A 282 -4.09 7.80 10.03
C GLN A 282 -4.22 9.26 10.47
N LYS A 283 -3.85 9.60 11.71
CA LYS A 283 -3.80 11.01 12.17
C LYS A 283 -2.70 11.83 11.51
N GLU A 284 -1.65 11.18 11.01
CA GLU A 284 -0.55 11.85 10.31
C GLU A 284 -0.79 11.96 8.80
N ALA A 285 -1.85 11.36 8.25
CA ALA A 285 -2.13 11.32 6.81
C ALA A 285 -2.55 12.67 6.20
N GLY A 286 -2.93 13.66 7.02
CA GLY A 286 -3.47 14.94 6.54
C GLY A 286 -4.93 14.81 6.11
N ASP A 287 -5.30 15.41 4.98
CA ASP A 287 -6.66 15.37 4.43
C ASP A 287 -6.94 14.17 3.52
N ILE A 288 -5.91 13.49 3.03
CA ILE A 288 -6.02 12.27 2.23
C ILE A 288 -5.58 11.07 3.09
N PRO A 289 -6.50 10.19 3.54
CA PRO A 289 -6.19 9.03 4.37
C PRO A 289 -5.17 8.08 3.71
N MET A 290 -4.40 7.36 4.52
CA MET A 290 -3.42 6.39 4.02
C MET A 290 -4.05 5.02 3.74
N PHE A 291 -3.56 4.36 2.71
CA PHE A 291 -3.64 2.91 2.62
C PHE A 291 -2.70 2.27 3.65
N LEU A 292 -3.19 1.30 4.42
CA LEU A 292 -2.42 0.52 5.40
C LEU A 292 -2.61 -0.96 5.05
N GLY A 293 -1.58 -1.52 4.39
CA GLY A 293 -1.60 -2.87 3.84
C GLY A 293 -0.81 -3.88 4.65
N ILE A 294 -1.13 -5.16 4.48
CA ILE A 294 -0.41 -6.29 5.07
C ILE A 294 -0.53 -7.55 4.22
N ASP A 295 0.43 -8.46 4.35
CA ASP A 295 0.33 -9.84 3.86
C ASP A 295 -0.31 -10.76 4.91
N GLN A 296 -1.63 -10.88 4.91
CA GLN A 296 -2.37 -11.83 5.75
C GLN A 296 -3.08 -12.87 4.87
N GLU A 297 -2.29 -13.74 4.22
CA GLU A 297 -2.80 -14.77 3.30
C GLU A 297 -3.46 -15.95 4.04
N GLY A 298 -3.03 -16.20 5.28
CA GLY A 298 -3.36 -17.41 6.03
C GLY A 298 -2.29 -18.51 5.86
N GLY A 299 -2.41 -19.59 6.62
CA GLY A 299 -1.45 -20.68 6.62
C GLY A 299 -0.04 -20.21 7.01
N VAL A 300 0.90 -20.36 6.08
CA VAL A 300 2.33 -20.07 6.31
C VAL A 300 2.67 -18.58 6.24
N ILE A 301 1.83 -17.75 5.60
CA ILE A 301 1.99 -16.29 5.55
C ILE A 301 0.90 -15.65 6.40
N LYS A 302 1.25 -15.37 7.65
CA LYS A 302 0.40 -14.69 8.64
C LYS A 302 1.25 -13.78 9.53
N ARG A 303 0.67 -12.67 9.97
CA ARG A 303 1.37 -11.62 10.71
C ARG A 303 0.73 -11.27 12.05
N ILE A 304 -0.58 -11.46 12.20
CA ILE A 304 -1.34 -11.02 13.39
C ILE A 304 -1.16 -12.00 14.57
N PRO A 305 -0.50 -11.60 15.67
CA PRO A 305 -0.42 -12.42 16.87
C PRO A 305 -1.78 -12.53 17.55
N GLY A 306 -2.15 -13.73 18.00
CA GLY A 306 -3.44 -14.00 18.65
C GLY A 306 -4.66 -13.99 17.71
N GLY A 307 -4.48 -13.63 16.43
CA GLY A 307 -5.50 -13.74 15.40
C GLY A 307 -5.83 -15.19 15.03
N THR A 308 -6.81 -15.35 14.16
CA THR A 308 -7.22 -16.67 13.68
C THR A 308 -6.16 -17.26 12.74
N ASN A 309 -5.71 -18.48 13.02
CA ASN A 309 -4.67 -19.19 12.27
C ASN A 309 -5.30 -20.05 11.16
N LEU A 310 -5.84 -19.39 10.13
CA LEU A 310 -6.41 -20.09 8.98
C LEU A 310 -5.46 -21.18 8.43
N PRO A 311 -5.97 -22.38 8.08
CA PRO A 311 -5.15 -23.50 7.62
C PRO A 311 -4.31 -23.26 6.36
N GLY A 312 -4.66 -22.24 5.55
CA GLY A 312 -3.92 -21.82 4.36
C GLY A 312 -4.64 -22.14 3.05
N GLN A 313 -4.09 -21.63 1.95
CA GLN A 313 -4.75 -21.70 0.64
C GLN A 313 -4.80 -23.13 0.09
N MET A 314 -3.72 -23.90 0.18
CA MET A 314 -3.75 -25.29 -0.28
C MET A 314 -4.69 -26.17 0.53
N ALA A 315 -4.87 -25.88 1.83
CA ALA A 315 -5.88 -26.55 2.66
C ALA A 315 -7.30 -26.25 2.16
N LEU A 316 -7.60 -24.98 1.85
CA LEU A 316 -8.86 -24.59 1.18
C LEU A 316 -9.02 -25.27 -0.19
N GLY A 317 -7.93 -25.38 -0.96
CA GLY A 317 -7.90 -26.18 -2.18
C GLY A 317 -8.35 -27.61 -1.94
N ALA A 318 -7.86 -28.23 -0.87
CA ALA A 318 -8.20 -29.61 -0.53
C ALA A 318 -9.67 -29.80 -0.10
N THR A 319 -10.30 -28.77 0.49
CA THR A 319 -11.75 -28.80 0.74
C THR A 319 -12.55 -28.68 -0.57
N GLY A 320 -12.04 -27.91 -1.53
CA GLY A 320 -12.71 -27.60 -2.79
C GLY A 320 -13.94 -26.70 -2.66
N ASP A 321 -14.21 -26.19 -1.45
CA ASP A 321 -15.44 -25.52 -1.05
C ASP A 321 -15.29 -23.99 -1.10
N SER A 322 -15.95 -23.36 -2.06
CA SER A 322 -15.93 -21.91 -2.23
C SER A 322 -16.56 -21.17 -1.06
N ALA A 323 -17.56 -21.75 -0.36
CA ALA A 323 -18.16 -21.08 0.79
C ALA A 323 -17.17 -20.96 1.95
N LEU A 324 -16.31 -21.96 2.15
CA LEU A 324 -15.23 -21.88 3.13
C LEU A 324 -14.15 -20.88 2.73
N ALA A 325 -13.84 -20.75 1.44
CA ALA A 325 -12.89 -19.75 0.95
C ALA A 325 -13.42 -18.31 1.09
N GLU A 326 -14.74 -18.10 0.92
CA GLU A 326 -15.41 -16.83 1.20
C GLU A 326 -15.41 -16.52 2.70
N ALA A 327 -15.80 -17.48 3.54
CA ALA A 327 -15.77 -17.31 5.00
C ALA A 327 -14.36 -17.01 5.54
N ALA A 328 -13.33 -17.66 4.98
CA ALA A 328 -11.93 -17.38 5.29
C ALA A 328 -11.52 -15.95 4.90
N GLY A 329 -11.96 -15.47 3.73
CA GLY A 329 -11.75 -14.09 3.30
C GLY A 329 -12.46 -13.09 4.22
N GLN A 330 -13.73 -13.36 4.55
CA GLN A 330 -14.56 -12.50 5.39
C GLN A 330 -13.97 -12.34 6.79
N LEU A 331 -13.68 -13.44 7.49
CA LEU A 331 -13.13 -13.36 8.85
C LEU A 331 -11.75 -12.69 8.87
N THR A 332 -10.93 -12.91 7.84
CA THR A 332 -9.62 -12.26 7.72
C THR A 332 -9.80 -10.75 7.61
N GLY A 333 -10.69 -10.29 6.74
CA GLY A 333 -10.91 -8.86 6.58
C GLY A 333 -11.61 -8.23 7.78
N GLU A 334 -12.47 -8.94 8.51
CA GLU A 334 -13.04 -8.47 9.78
C GLU A 334 -11.95 -8.26 10.84
N GLU A 335 -11.01 -9.20 10.99
CA GLU A 335 -9.87 -9.01 11.90
C GLU A 335 -8.97 -7.84 11.45
N LEU A 336 -8.62 -7.75 10.16
CA LEU A 336 -7.77 -6.67 9.64
C LEU A 336 -8.40 -5.29 9.83
N LYS A 337 -9.69 -5.15 9.52
CA LYS A 337 -10.44 -3.90 9.69
C LYS A 337 -10.50 -3.47 11.15
N ALA A 338 -10.70 -4.41 12.08
CA ALA A 338 -10.66 -4.13 13.51
C ALA A 338 -9.30 -3.58 13.98
N LEU A 339 -8.20 -3.99 13.33
CA LEU A 339 -6.84 -3.49 13.58
C LEU A 339 -6.52 -2.18 12.84
N GLY A 340 -7.45 -1.64 12.06
CA GLY A 340 -7.27 -0.42 11.27
C GLY A 340 -6.48 -0.61 9.97
N LEU A 341 -6.31 -1.85 9.51
CA LEU A 341 -5.74 -2.18 8.21
C LEU A 341 -6.86 -2.21 7.16
N ASN A 342 -6.57 -1.74 5.95
CA ASN A 342 -7.58 -1.58 4.89
C ASN A 342 -7.22 -2.25 3.56
N ILE A 343 -5.98 -2.75 3.41
CA ILE A 343 -5.59 -3.61 2.29
C ILE A 343 -5.07 -4.95 2.82
N ASN A 344 -5.51 -6.04 2.21
CA ASN A 344 -4.84 -7.33 2.31
C ASN A 344 -4.22 -7.69 0.96
N PHE A 345 -2.92 -7.95 0.93
CA PHE A 345 -2.21 -8.46 -0.25
C PHE A 345 -2.50 -9.96 -0.43
N ALA A 346 -3.77 -10.27 -0.68
CA ALA A 346 -4.33 -11.60 -0.84
C ALA A 346 -5.66 -11.51 -1.62
N PRO A 347 -6.14 -12.61 -2.23
CA PRO A 347 -5.51 -13.93 -2.31
C PRO A 347 -4.38 -14.02 -3.34
N VAL A 348 -3.56 -15.08 -3.20
CA VAL A 348 -2.63 -15.53 -4.24
C VAL A 348 -3.43 -16.29 -5.31
N LEU A 349 -3.36 -15.82 -6.55
CA LEU A 349 -4.02 -16.42 -7.72
C LEU A 349 -3.04 -17.22 -8.59
N ASP A 350 -1.79 -17.38 -8.15
CA ASP A 350 -0.82 -18.23 -8.84
C ASP A 350 -1.27 -19.70 -8.82
N ILE A 351 -1.12 -20.38 -9.96
CA ILE A 351 -1.41 -21.81 -10.08
C ILE A 351 -0.11 -22.58 -9.83
N ASN A 352 -0.06 -23.38 -8.78
CA ASN A 352 1.14 -24.12 -8.39
C ASN A 352 1.34 -25.37 -9.26
N SER A 353 1.55 -25.19 -10.56
CA SER A 353 1.74 -26.25 -11.56
C SER A 353 3.12 -26.89 -11.53
N ASN A 354 4.13 -26.18 -11.02
CA ASN A 354 5.48 -26.69 -10.87
C ASN A 354 5.74 -27.16 -9.42
N PRO A 355 5.95 -28.47 -9.18
CA PRO A 355 6.31 -28.96 -7.87
C PRO A 355 7.57 -28.32 -7.27
N ASP A 356 8.51 -27.93 -8.12
CA ASP A 356 9.78 -27.32 -7.72
C ASP A 356 9.71 -25.80 -7.60
N ASN A 357 8.51 -25.22 -7.60
CA ASN A 357 8.36 -23.79 -7.40
C ASN A 357 9.00 -23.34 -6.06
N PRO A 358 9.90 -22.34 -6.08
CA PRO A 358 10.67 -21.94 -4.91
C PRO A 358 9.92 -21.02 -3.95
N ILE A 359 8.73 -20.50 -4.32
CA ILE A 359 8.15 -19.32 -3.66
C ILE A 359 6.65 -19.42 -3.35
N ILE A 360 5.87 -20.05 -4.23
CA ILE A 360 4.41 -20.20 -4.11
C ILE A 360 4.06 -21.42 -3.26
N GLY A 361 4.25 -22.63 -3.77
CA GLY A 361 3.97 -23.87 -3.03
C GLY A 361 2.59 -23.85 -2.36
N MET A 362 2.55 -24.02 -1.05
CA MET A 362 1.32 -24.02 -0.24
C MET A 362 0.56 -22.69 -0.20
N ARG A 363 1.11 -21.60 -0.73
CA ARG A 363 0.44 -20.29 -0.84
C ARG A 363 -0.61 -20.28 -1.95
N SER A 364 -0.53 -21.19 -2.91
CA SER A 364 -1.57 -21.39 -3.92
C SER A 364 -2.65 -22.34 -3.42
N PHE A 365 -3.88 -22.14 -3.90
CA PHE A 365 -4.96 -23.09 -3.70
C PHE A 365 -4.69 -24.44 -4.35
N SER A 366 -4.14 -24.49 -5.56
CA SER A 366 -4.12 -25.71 -6.38
C SER A 366 -3.17 -25.62 -7.58
N SER A 367 -2.86 -26.77 -8.19
CA SER A 367 -2.25 -26.85 -9.52
C SER A 367 -3.28 -26.80 -10.66
N ASP A 368 -4.58 -26.62 -10.36
CA ASP A 368 -5.69 -26.56 -11.29
C ASP A 368 -6.25 -25.14 -11.41
N ALA A 369 -6.30 -24.61 -12.63
CA ALA A 369 -6.68 -23.23 -12.88
C ALA A 369 -8.14 -22.92 -12.49
N ASP A 370 -9.07 -23.86 -12.69
CA ASP A 370 -10.48 -23.67 -12.36
C ASP A 370 -10.70 -23.65 -10.85
N LEU A 371 -10.01 -24.51 -10.10
CA LEU A 371 -10.06 -24.53 -8.65
C LEU A 371 -9.46 -23.25 -8.05
N VAL A 372 -8.29 -22.81 -8.53
CA VAL A 372 -7.67 -21.53 -8.11
C VAL A 372 -8.62 -20.36 -8.39
N THR A 373 -9.21 -20.31 -9.58
CA THR A 373 -10.16 -19.25 -9.96
C THR A 373 -11.35 -19.20 -9.01
N ARG A 374 -12.02 -20.34 -8.79
CA ARG A 374 -13.22 -20.39 -7.93
C ARG A 374 -12.96 -19.99 -6.49
N LEU A 375 -11.87 -20.48 -5.90
CA LEU A 375 -11.55 -20.22 -4.49
C LEU A 375 -10.99 -18.81 -4.31
N GLY A 376 -10.18 -18.33 -5.26
CA GLY A 376 -9.69 -16.96 -5.30
C GLY A 376 -10.82 -15.94 -5.34
N LEU A 377 -11.79 -16.11 -6.25
CA LEU A 377 -12.97 -15.22 -6.34
C LEU A 377 -13.80 -15.20 -5.05
N ALA A 378 -13.96 -16.36 -4.41
CA ALA A 378 -14.66 -16.45 -3.14
C ALA A 378 -13.92 -15.68 -2.02
N THR A 379 -12.60 -15.84 -1.92
CA THR A 379 -11.80 -15.08 -0.94
C THR A 379 -11.82 -13.57 -1.19
N ILE A 380 -11.77 -13.13 -2.46
CA ILE A 380 -11.94 -11.70 -2.83
C ILE A 380 -13.30 -11.19 -2.34
N THR A 381 -14.36 -11.98 -2.54
CA THR A 381 -15.72 -11.62 -2.11
C THR A 381 -15.79 -11.43 -0.59
N GLY A 382 -15.24 -12.35 0.20
CA GLY A 382 -15.22 -12.24 1.66
C GLY A 382 -14.45 -11.01 2.16
N LEU A 383 -13.26 -10.74 1.60
CA LEU A 383 -12.48 -9.55 1.94
C LEU A 383 -13.27 -8.26 1.63
N ARG A 384 -13.91 -8.19 0.47
CA ARG A 384 -14.75 -7.05 0.07
C ARG A 384 -15.93 -6.84 1.03
N GLN A 385 -16.65 -7.89 1.39
CA GLN A 385 -17.80 -7.81 2.31
C GLN A 385 -17.44 -7.25 3.68
N SER A 386 -16.24 -7.58 4.17
CA SER A 386 -15.72 -7.06 5.44
C SER A 386 -15.17 -5.63 5.32
N GLY A 387 -15.07 -5.07 4.12
CA GLY A 387 -14.58 -3.71 3.87
C GLY A 387 -13.05 -3.61 3.87
N VAL A 388 -12.36 -4.67 3.44
CA VAL A 388 -10.92 -4.69 3.18
C VAL A 388 -10.67 -4.88 1.70
N ILE A 389 -9.74 -4.10 1.14
CA ILE A 389 -9.35 -4.16 -0.26
C ILE A 389 -8.56 -5.44 -0.50
N ALA A 390 -9.00 -6.24 -1.47
CA ALA A 390 -8.25 -7.40 -1.95
C ALA A 390 -7.23 -6.94 -3.00
N ALA A 391 -5.96 -7.31 -2.82
CA ALA A 391 -4.91 -7.12 -3.80
C ALA A 391 -4.39 -8.49 -4.25
N VAL A 392 -4.90 -8.95 -5.41
CA VAL A 392 -4.60 -10.27 -5.95
C VAL A 392 -3.20 -10.33 -6.56
N LYS A 393 -2.53 -11.48 -6.46
CA LYS A 393 -1.12 -11.59 -6.83
C LYS A 393 -0.70 -13.00 -7.29
N HIS A 394 0.38 -13.16 -8.04
CA HIS A 394 1.27 -12.12 -8.57
C HIS A 394 1.12 -12.10 -10.09
N PHE A 395 0.43 -11.09 -10.62
CA PHE A 395 0.16 -10.99 -12.06
C PHE A 395 1.48 -10.89 -12.84
N PRO A 396 1.62 -11.54 -14.00
CA PRO A 396 0.68 -12.41 -14.72
C PRO A 396 0.67 -13.89 -14.31
N GLY A 397 1.38 -14.28 -13.25
CA GLY A 397 1.40 -15.65 -12.71
C GLY A 397 2.82 -16.14 -12.38
N HIS A 398 3.05 -16.55 -11.13
CA HIS A 398 4.36 -16.97 -10.60
C HIS A 398 4.49 -18.49 -10.37
N GLY A 399 3.38 -19.23 -10.42
CA GLY A 399 3.31 -20.60 -9.92
C GLY A 399 4.07 -21.68 -10.72
N ASP A 400 4.61 -21.34 -11.89
CA ASP A 400 5.40 -22.26 -12.74
C ASP A 400 6.89 -21.87 -12.88
N THR A 401 7.38 -20.94 -12.07
CA THR A 401 8.79 -20.53 -12.08
C THR A 401 9.72 -21.51 -11.33
N MET A 402 11.00 -21.52 -11.69
CA MET A 402 12.06 -22.30 -11.01
C MET A 402 13.10 -21.41 -10.29
N VAL A 403 13.01 -20.09 -10.46
CA VAL A 403 13.92 -19.10 -9.86
C VAL A 403 13.11 -18.27 -8.87
N ASP A 404 13.65 -18.07 -7.67
CA ASP A 404 13.04 -17.16 -6.69
C ASP A 404 13.31 -15.72 -7.13
N SER A 405 12.26 -14.92 -7.31
CA SER A 405 12.35 -13.51 -7.68
C SER A 405 13.07 -12.66 -6.63
N HIS A 406 13.23 -13.17 -5.39
CA HIS A 406 14.05 -12.55 -4.35
C HIS A 406 15.54 -12.73 -4.59
N LEU A 407 15.96 -13.68 -5.44
CA LEU A 407 17.37 -14.06 -5.63
C LEU A 407 17.86 -13.85 -7.07
N GLY A 408 16.95 -13.68 -8.03
CA GLY A 408 17.26 -13.43 -9.43
C GLY A 408 16.00 -13.24 -10.27
N LEU A 409 16.15 -12.94 -11.57
CA LEU A 409 15.04 -12.64 -12.46
C LEU A 409 14.42 -13.93 -13.06
N PRO A 410 13.19 -14.35 -12.66
CA PRO A 410 12.54 -15.51 -13.25
C PRO A 410 12.01 -15.18 -14.65
N VAL A 411 12.04 -16.17 -15.55
CA VAL A 411 11.54 -16.04 -16.92
C VAL A 411 10.58 -17.19 -17.20
N LEU A 412 9.37 -16.87 -17.64
CA LEU A 412 8.37 -17.85 -18.04
C LEU A 412 8.23 -17.87 -19.57
N THR A 413 8.69 -18.94 -20.20
CA THR A 413 8.84 -19.03 -21.67
C THR A 413 7.67 -19.72 -22.38
N HIS A 414 6.53 -19.88 -21.71
CA HIS A 414 5.34 -20.48 -22.28
C HIS A 414 4.75 -19.64 -23.41
N ASN A 415 4.05 -20.30 -24.33
CA ASN A 415 3.34 -19.62 -25.40
C ASN A 415 2.05 -18.93 -24.89
N ARG A 416 1.47 -18.07 -25.72
CA ARG A 416 0.29 -17.28 -25.36
C ARG A 416 -0.92 -18.14 -24.95
N GLU A 417 -1.22 -19.20 -25.72
CA GLU A 417 -2.33 -20.11 -25.43
C GLU A 417 -2.22 -20.79 -24.05
N ARG A 418 -1.00 -21.16 -23.65
CA ARG A 418 -0.74 -21.68 -22.30
C ARG A 418 -0.98 -20.61 -21.24
N LEU A 419 -0.46 -19.41 -21.43
CA LEU A 419 -0.66 -18.31 -20.48
C LEU A 419 -2.15 -17.99 -20.31
N ASP A 420 -2.92 -17.91 -21.40
CA ASP A 420 -4.36 -17.62 -21.35
C ASP A 420 -5.15 -18.73 -20.63
N SER A 421 -4.83 -20.00 -20.87
CA SER A 421 -5.56 -21.14 -20.31
C SER A 421 -5.19 -21.48 -18.87
N MET A 422 -4.02 -21.02 -18.41
CA MET A 422 -3.49 -21.28 -17.08
C MET A 422 -3.25 -19.96 -16.35
N GLU A 423 -2.06 -19.36 -16.49
CA GLU A 423 -1.57 -18.30 -15.61
C GLU A 423 -2.48 -17.05 -15.56
N LEU A 424 -3.05 -16.62 -16.69
CA LEU A 424 -3.90 -15.43 -16.79
C LEU A 424 -5.37 -15.69 -16.41
N LYS A 425 -5.85 -16.93 -16.53
CA LYS A 425 -7.24 -17.31 -16.31
C LYS A 425 -7.83 -16.82 -14.98
N PRO A 426 -7.18 -17.01 -13.81
CA PRO A 426 -7.74 -16.53 -12.55
C PRO A 426 -7.72 -15.00 -12.45
N PHE A 427 -6.75 -14.31 -13.07
CA PHE A 427 -6.70 -12.85 -13.09
C PHE A 427 -7.79 -12.25 -13.99
N GLN A 428 -8.00 -12.81 -15.18
CA GLN A 428 -9.09 -12.41 -16.06
C GLN A 428 -10.44 -12.52 -15.33
N ALA A 429 -10.69 -13.66 -14.68
CA ALA A 429 -11.92 -13.85 -13.91
C ALA A 429 -12.04 -12.86 -12.74
N ALA A 430 -10.94 -12.51 -12.07
CA ALA A 430 -10.94 -11.50 -11.01
C ALA A 430 -11.27 -10.10 -11.54
N ILE A 431 -10.75 -9.73 -12.71
CA ILE A 431 -11.06 -8.47 -13.40
C ILE A 431 -12.54 -8.41 -13.77
N GLU A 432 -13.08 -9.47 -14.38
CA GLU A 432 -14.50 -9.60 -14.73
C GLU A 432 -15.43 -9.51 -13.50
N ASN A 433 -14.91 -9.82 -12.30
CA ASN A 433 -15.61 -9.71 -11.01
C ASN A 433 -15.23 -8.44 -10.21
N GLY A 434 -14.62 -7.46 -10.86
CA GLY A 434 -14.35 -6.13 -10.31
C GLY A 434 -13.34 -6.12 -9.16
N VAL A 435 -12.28 -6.93 -9.24
CA VAL A 435 -11.16 -6.88 -8.28
C VAL A 435 -10.58 -5.47 -8.18
N GLU A 436 -10.27 -5.04 -6.97
CA GLU A 436 -9.87 -3.67 -6.67
C GLU A 436 -8.40 -3.36 -7.00
N MET A 437 -7.52 -4.31 -6.71
CA MET A 437 -6.07 -4.15 -6.85
C MET A 437 -5.42 -5.42 -7.38
N ILE A 438 -4.46 -5.26 -8.28
CA ILE A 438 -3.63 -6.34 -8.85
C ILE A 438 -2.17 -6.00 -8.58
N MET A 439 -1.46 -6.92 -7.92
CA MET A 439 -0.02 -6.83 -7.71
C MET A 439 0.71 -7.53 -8.86
N THR A 440 1.60 -6.78 -9.55
CA THR A 440 2.47 -7.33 -10.60
C THR A 440 3.73 -7.97 -10.04
N ALA A 441 4.23 -9.01 -10.71
CA ALA A 441 5.42 -9.77 -10.34
C ALA A 441 6.67 -9.32 -11.13
N HIS A 442 7.84 -9.46 -10.50
CA HIS A 442 9.13 -9.25 -11.16
C HIS A 442 9.57 -10.48 -11.98
N ILE A 443 8.76 -10.87 -12.97
CA ILE A 443 8.96 -12.05 -13.82
C ILE A 443 8.84 -11.62 -15.29
N ALA A 444 9.72 -12.12 -16.15
CA ALA A 444 9.65 -11.85 -17.58
C ALA A 444 8.79 -12.87 -18.34
N PHE A 445 8.03 -12.39 -19.32
CA PHE A 445 7.14 -13.19 -20.18
C PHE A 445 7.44 -12.93 -21.67
N PRO A 446 8.45 -13.58 -22.26
CA PRO A 446 8.88 -13.32 -23.64
C PRO A 446 7.80 -13.49 -24.72
N ALA A 447 6.75 -14.27 -24.45
CA ALA A 447 5.60 -14.41 -25.36
C ALA A 447 4.72 -13.16 -25.45
N ILE A 448 4.80 -12.25 -24.46
CA ILE A 448 4.09 -10.97 -24.43
C ILE A 448 5.06 -9.83 -24.72
N ASP A 449 6.20 -9.81 -24.03
CA ASP A 449 7.27 -8.83 -24.24
C ASP A 449 8.64 -9.48 -24.31
N ASN A 450 9.24 -9.43 -25.49
CA ASN A 450 10.57 -9.94 -25.76
C ASN A 450 11.66 -8.85 -25.68
N GLU A 451 11.35 -7.67 -25.14
CA GLU A 451 12.35 -6.62 -24.92
C GLU A 451 13.48 -7.14 -24.01
N GLN A 452 14.71 -6.74 -24.36
CA GLN A 452 15.91 -7.00 -23.60
C GLN A 452 16.56 -5.67 -23.22
N VAL A 453 17.12 -5.58 -22.03
CA VAL A 453 17.92 -4.44 -21.57
C VAL A 453 19.31 -4.88 -21.13
N THR A 454 20.23 -3.93 -21.00
CA THR A 454 21.54 -4.20 -20.44
C THR A 454 21.47 -4.14 -18.93
N SER A 455 21.73 -5.27 -18.27
CA SER A 455 21.78 -5.44 -16.82
C SER A 455 22.88 -4.56 -16.21
N LEU A 456 22.55 -3.78 -15.18
CA LEU A 456 23.53 -3.00 -14.42
C LEU A 456 24.43 -3.87 -13.53
N LYS A 457 23.99 -5.09 -13.19
CA LYS A 457 24.73 -6.04 -12.38
C LYS A 457 26.01 -6.53 -13.07
N ASP A 458 25.91 -6.87 -14.34
CA ASP A 458 26.94 -7.63 -15.07
C ASP A 458 27.08 -7.28 -16.56
N GLY A 459 26.33 -6.30 -17.06
CA GLY A 459 26.36 -5.86 -18.46
C GLY A 459 25.72 -6.83 -19.45
N GLN A 460 25.15 -7.93 -19.01
CA GLN A 460 24.49 -8.91 -19.89
C GLN A 460 23.11 -8.43 -20.33
N ARG A 461 22.60 -9.01 -21.42
CA ARG A 461 21.23 -8.75 -21.89
C ARG A 461 20.26 -9.58 -21.07
N VAL A 462 19.32 -8.92 -20.40
CA VAL A 462 18.27 -9.55 -19.59
C VAL A 462 16.89 -9.11 -20.06
N PRO A 463 15.87 -9.99 -19.99
CA PRO A 463 14.52 -9.62 -20.38
C PRO A 463 13.90 -8.62 -19.41
N VAL A 464 12.88 -7.91 -19.87
CA VAL A 464 12.13 -6.96 -19.03
C VAL A 464 11.06 -7.71 -18.23
N PRO A 465 11.02 -7.59 -16.89
CA PRO A 465 9.95 -8.17 -16.08
C PRO A 465 8.61 -7.45 -16.31
N ALA A 466 7.50 -8.14 -16.02
CA ALA A 466 6.15 -7.63 -16.15
C ALA A 466 5.96 -6.26 -15.50
N THR A 467 6.47 -6.07 -14.27
CA THR A 467 6.43 -4.79 -13.54
C THR A 467 7.02 -3.60 -14.30
N LEU A 468 7.97 -3.84 -15.22
CA LEU A 468 8.66 -2.81 -16.00
C LEU A 468 8.25 -2.80 -17.48
N SER A 469 7.29 -3.63 -17.88
CA SER A 469 6.88 -3.81 -19.27
C SER A 469 5.57 -3.09 -19.55
N LYS A 470 5.63 -2.06 -20.41
CA LYS A 470 4.42 -1.39 -20.92
C LYS A 470 3.54 -2.33 -21.72
N LYS A 471 4.11 -3.31 -22.44
CA LYS A 471 3.31 -4.30 -23.18
C LYS A 471 2.52 -5.21 -22.25
N VAL A 472 3.07 -5.54 -21.08
CA VAL A 472 2.37 -6.37 -20.09
C VAL A 472 1.36 -5.54 -19.29
N LEU A 473 1.75 -4.39 -18.73
CA LEU A 473 0.85 -3.63 -17.85
C LEU A 473 -0.18 -2.79 -18.62
N ASN A 474 0.24 -2.06 -19.65
CA ASN A 474 -0.68 -1.25 -20.44
C ASN A 474 -1.32 -2.07 -21.57
N GLY A 475 -0.53 -2.79 -22.37
CA GLY A 475 -1.06 -3.58 -23.49
C GLY A 475 -1.94 -4.76 -23.05
N LEU A 476 -1.40 -5.68 -22.26
CA LEU A 476 -2.17 -6.85 -21.82
C LEU A 476 -3.16 -6.50 -20.71
N LEU A 477 -2.71 -5.91 -19.60
CA LEU A 477 -3.57 -5.76 -18.42
C LEU A 477 -4.62 -4.64 -18.57
N ARG A 478 -4.23 -3.42 -18.97
CA ARG A 478 -5.18 -2.32 -19.18
C ARG A 478 -6.02 -2.50 -20.44
N GLU A 479 -5.39 -2.66 -21.61
CA GLU A 479 -6.12 -2.63 -22.89
C GLU A 479 -6.80 -3.98 -23.21
N GLU A 480 -6.07 -5.10 -23.18
CA GLU A 480 -6.62 -6.38 -23.61
C GLU A 480 -7.57 -7.01 -22.57
N LEU A 481 -7.17 -7.02 -21.29
CA LEU A 481 -7.98 -7.56 -20.20
C LEU A 481 -8.99 -6.54 -19.62
N GLY A 482 -8.89 -5.27 -20.00
CA GLY A 482 -9.84 -4.23 -19.59
C GLY A 482 -9.80 -3.88 -18.10
N TYR A 483 -8.65 -4.02 -17.44
CA TYR A 483 -8.52 -3.73 -16.02
C TYR A 483 -8.46 -2.22 -15.76
N GLU A 484 -9.37 -1.70 -14.95
CA GLU A 484 -9.44 -0.27 -14.58
C GLU A 484 -9.02 0.03 -13.12
N GLY A 485 -8.81 -1.00 -12.29
CA GLY A 485 -8.46 -0.85 -10.87
C GLY A 485 -7.00 -0.45 -10.63
N ILE A 486 -6.49 -0.57 -9.40
CA ILE A 486 -5.11 -0.18 -9.08
C ILE A 486 -4.11 -1.28 -9.49
N ILE A 487 -3.04 -0.90 -10.21
CA ILE A 487 -1.85 -1.75 -10.40
C ILE A 487 -0.82 -1.34 -9.35
N ILE A 488 -0.45 -2.28 -8.47
CA ILE A 488 0.63 -2.10 -7.50
C ILE A 488 1.80 -3.01 -7.86
N SER A 489 3.03 -2.56 -7.64
CA SER A 489 4.19 -3.44 -7.82
C SER A 489 4.33 -4.45 -6.68
N ASP A 490 5.02 -5.57 -6.93
CA ASP A 490 5.69 -6.30 -5.86
C ASP A 490 6.86 -5.46 -5.29
N ALA A 491 7.47 -5.89 -4.19
CA ALA A 491 8.47 -5.12 -3.47
C ALA A 491 9.66 -4.74 -4.36
N PHE A 492 9.94 -3.45 -4.49
CA PHE A 492 11.10 -2.94 -5.24
C PHE A 492 12.44 -3.27 -4.59
N THR A 493 12.44 -3.68 -3.32
CA THR A 493 13.64 -4.18 -2.63
C THR A 493 14.13 -5.55 -3.13
N MET A 494 13.42 -6.21 -4.05
CA MET A 494 13.79 -7.55 -4.53
C MET A 494 14.91 -7.50 -5.59
N ASP A 495 15.87 -8.44 -5.48
CA ASP A 495 17.08 -8.47 -6.31
C ASP A 495 16.80 -8.58 -7.82
N GLY A 496 15.69 -9.22 -8.20
CA GLY A 496 15.25 -9.34 -9.60
C GLY A 496 15.04 -7.99 -10.33
N ILE A 497 14.82 -6.90 -9.59
CA ILE A 497 14.77 -5.53 -10.13
C ILE A 497 16.01 -4.75 -9.71
N ALA A 498 16.29 -4.70 -8.41
CA ALA A 498 17.25 -3.79 -7.81
C ALA A 498 18.65 -3.89 -8.42
N GLU A 499 19.13 -5.10 -8.68
CA GLU A 499 20.49 -5.31 -9.22
C GLU A 499 20.58 -5.06 -10.73
N HIS A 500 19.49 -5.28 -11.48
CA HIS A 500 19.51 -5.29 -12.94
C HIS A 500 19.18 -3.94 -13.58
N PHE A 501 18.29 -3.15 -12.97
CA PHE A 501 17.73 -1.95 -13.60
C PHE A 501 18.14 -0.65 -12.90
N GLY A 502 18.62 -0.73 -11.64
CA GLY A 502 18.86 0.44 -10.81
C GLY A 502 17.55 1.07 -10.34
N GLU A 503 17.52 1.53 -9.09
CA GLU A 503 16.27 1.92 -8.42
C GLU A 503 15.53 3.06 -9.15
N ASP A 504 16.20 4.18 -9.39
CA ASP A 504 15.56 5.37 -9.99
C ASP A 504 14.99 5.08 -11.38
N GLN A 505 15.75 4.38 -12.23
CA GLN A 505 15.31 4.01 -13.58
C GLN A 505 14.18 2.98 -13.56
N ALA A 506 14.21 2.03 -12.62
CA ALA A 506 13.16 1.05 -12.47
C ALA A 506 11.84 1.69 -12.02
N VAL A 507 11.89 2.63 -11.06
CA VAL A 507 10.70 3.34 -10.56
C VAL A 507 10.06 4.17 -11.67
N GLU A 508 10.84 4.98 -12.39
CA GLU A 508 10.35 5.77 -13.51
C GLU A 508 9.74 4.87 -14.60
N ARG A 509 10.43 3.78 -14.93
CA ARG A 509 9.98 2.82 -15.95
C ARG A 509 8.68 2.11 -15.56
N ALA A 510 8.52 1.72 -14.30
CA ALA A 510 7.31 1.07 -13.80
C ALA A 510 6.09 1.98 -13.89
N VAL A 511 6.22 3.24 -13.48
CA VAL A 511 5.14 4.23 -13.61
C VAL A 511 4.79 4.46 -15.08
N ASN A 512 5.79 4.63 -15.96
CA ASN A 512 5.57 4.73 -17.41
C ASN A 512 4.97 3.47 -18.05
N ALA A 513 5.19 2.29 -17.46
CA ALA A 513 4.60 1.04 -17.90
C ALA A 513 3.11 0.93 -17.49
N GLY A 514 2.70 1.59 -16.42
CA GLY A 514 1.31 1.63 -15.94
C GLY A 514 1.11 1.26 -14.47
N VAL A 515 2.18 1.18 -13.66
CA VAL A 515 2.06 0.99 -12.21
C VAL A 515 1.53 2.27 -11.55
N ASP A 516 0.45 2.14 -10.76
CA ASP A 516 -0.13 3.26 -10.02
C ASP A 516 0.51 3.42 -8.63
N ILE A 517 0.95 2.32 -7.99
CA ILE A 517 1.62 2.36 -6.68
C ILE A 517 2.92 1.56 -6.70
N ILE A 518 4.02 2.21 -6.32
CA ILE A 518 5.32 1.58 -6.07
C ILE A 518 5.38 1.09 -4.63
N LEU A 519 5.40 -0.24 -4.47
CA LEU A 519 5.50 -0.90 -3.18
C LEU A 519 6.97 -1.08 -2.80
N MET A 520 7.30 -0.66 -1.57
CA MET A 520 8.62 -0.86 -0.95
C MET A 520 9.80 -0.43 -1.85
N PRO A 521 9.88 0.84 -2.28
CA PRO A 521 11.13 1.37 -2.82
C PRO A 521 12.25 1.19 -1.78
N GLN A 522 13.49 0.92 -2.21
CA GLN A 522 14.63 0.79 -1.30
C GLN A 522 14.88 2.12 -0.55
N ASN A 523 14.74 3.24 -1.25
CA ASN A 523 14.76 4.58 -0.71
C ASN A 523 13.56 5.37 -1.21
N SER A 524 12.50 5.38 -0.40
CA SER A 524 11.26 6.11 -0.69
C SER A 524 11.46 7.60 -1.01
N ALA A 525 12.39 8.27 -0.33
CA ALA A 525 12.63 9.70 -0.57
C ALA A 525 13.32 9.94 -1.92
N ALA A 526 14.23 9.05 -2.33
CA ALA A 526 14.85 9.10 -3.65
C ALA A 526 13.83 8.79 -4.74
N ALA A 527 13.04 7.72 -4.59
CA ALA A 527 11.97 7.36 -5.51
C ALA A 527 10.95 8.51 -5.71
N HIS A 528 10.52 9.15 -4.63
CA HIS A 528 9.66 10.33 -4.66
C HIS A 528 10.28 11.45 -5.49
N GLN A 529 11.52 11.84 -5.19
CA GLN A 529 12.19 12.93 -5.87
C GLN A 529 12.45 12.63 -7.35
N THR A 530 12.78 11.37 -7.68
CA THR A 530 12.95 10.88 -9.05
C THR A 530 11.65 11.05 -9.85
N LEU A 531 10.52 10.60 -9.33
CA LEU A 531 9.22 10.74 -9.99
C LEU A 531 8.79 12.21 -10.11
N VAL A 532 8.95 13.03 -9.07
CA VAL A 532 8.67 14.48 -9.15
C VAL A 532 9.49 15.14 -10.25
N ASN A 533 10.77 14.80 -10.37
CA ASN A 533 11.65 15.34 -11.41
C ASN A 533 11.24 14.86 -12.80
N ALA A 534 10.91 13.57 -12.93
CA ALA A 534 10.45 12.97 -14.18
C ALA A 534 9.14 13.58 -14.69
N VAL A 535 8.27 14.06 -13.80
CA VAL A 535 7.07 14.81 -14.20
C VAL A 535 7.44 16.23 -14.62
N LYS A 536 8.25 16.93 -13.82
CA LYS A 536 8.64 18.32 -14.08
C LYS A 536 9.45 18.49 -15.37
N ASN A 537 10.24 17.50 -15.77
CA ASN A 537 11.02 17.54 -17.01
C ASN A 537 10.26 16.96 -18.22
N GLY A 538 9.03 16.47 -18.02
CA GLY A 538 8.18 15.90 -19.08
C GLY A 538 8.51 14.47 -19.49
N THR A 539 9.40 13.76 -18.78
CA THR A 539 9.67 12.33 -19.02
C THR A 539 8.46 11.45 -18.69
N ILE A 540 7.73 11.78 -17.62
CA ILE A 540 6.41 11.22 -17.30
C ILE A 540 5.36 12.31 -17.55
N PRO A 541 4.40 12.11 -18.47
CA PRO A 541 3.30 13.04 -18.64
C PRO A 541 2.49 13.20 -17.33
N ILE A 542 2.11 14.43 -16.99
CA ILE A 542 1.31 14.69 -15.78
C ILE A 542 -0.03 13.93 -15.80
N ASP A 543 -0.63 13.76 -16.98
CA ASP A 543 -1.88 13.00 -17.14
C ASP A 543 -1.74 11.52 -16.72
N THR A 544 -0.54 10.94 -16.85
CA THR A 544 -0.24 9.59 -16.34
C THR A 544 -0.38 9.55 -14.82
N ILE A 545 0.16 10.55 -14.13
CA ILE A 545 0.08 10.67 -12.67
C ILE A 545 -1.35 10.96 -12.23
N HIS A 546 -2.05 11.88 -12.92
CA HIS A 546 -3.44 12.20 -12.62
C HIS A 546 -4.34 10.96 -12.66
N ALA A 547 -4.24 10.15 -13.73
CA ALA A 547 -5.02 8.93 -13.84
C ALA A 547 -4.73 7.92 -12.72
N SER A 548 -3.47 7.76 -12.30
CA SER A 548 -3.13 6.90 -11.17
C SER A 548 -3.70 7.43 -9.84
N VAL A 549 -3.56 8.73 -9.60
CA VAL A 549 -4.04 9.38 -8.37
C VAL A 549 -5.56 9.36 -8.27
N GLU A 550 -6.27 9.55 -9.39
CA GLU A 550 -7.73 9.44 -9.44
C GLU A 550 -8.18 8.05 -8.99
N ARG A 551 -7.63 6.96 -9.58
CA ARG A 551 -7.92 5.57 -9.15
C ARG A 551 -7.65 5.36 -7.65
N ILE A 552 -6.58 5.95 -7.13
CA ILE A 552 -6.21 5.86 -5.71
C ILE A 552 -7.27 6.55 -4.85
N LEU A 553 -7.67 7.78 -5.19
CA LEU A 553 -8.66 8.56 -4.44
C LEU A 553 -10.05 7.90 -4.49
N GLU A 554 -10.47 7.44 -5.67
CA GLU A 554 -11.70 6.69 -5.87
C GLU A 554 -11.75 5.43 -5.02
N LEU A 555 -10.68 4.63 -4.99
CA LEU A 555 -10.65 3.42 -4.17
C LEU A 555 -10.66 3.74 -2.67
N LYS A 556 -9.95 4.78 -2.23
CA LYS A 556 -10.00 5.26 -0.84
C LYS A 556 -11.42 5.66 -0.44
N ALA A 557 -12.15 6.34 -1.34
CA ALA A 557 -13.54 6.74 -1.12
C ALA A 557 -14.50 5.54 -1.14
N LYS A 558 -14.34 4.61 -2.10
CA LYS A 558 -15.14 3.37 -2.21
C LYS A 558 -15.11 2.55 -0.91
N TYR A 559 -13.99 2.56 -0.20
CA TYR A 559 -13.81 1.86 1.07
C TYR A 559 -14.02 2.74 2.32
N GLY A 560 -14.61 3.93 2.15
CA GLY A 560 -15.01 4.80 3.26
C GLY A 560 -13.85 5.40 4.05
N LEU A 561 -12.65 5.49 3.47
CA LEU A 561 -11.48 5.96 4.22
C LEU A 561 -11.56 7.46 4.57
N PHE A 562 -12.28 8.25 3.77
CA PHE A 562 -12.55 9.67 4.06
C PHE A 562 -13.66 9.87 5.12
N GLU A 563 -14.33 8.81 5.54
CA GLU A 563 -15.35 8.89 6.59
C GLU A 563 -14.72 9.12 7.96
N ARG A 564 -15.51 9.66 8.89
CA ARG A 564 -15.06 9.92 10.24
C ARG A 564 -14.70 8.60 10.95
N SER A 565 -13.40 8.40 11.18
CA SER A 565 -12.91 7.23 11.92
C SER A 565 -13.46 7.18 13.35
N GLU A 566 -13.73 5.97 13.83
CA GLU A 566 -14.10 5.72 15.22
C GLU A 566 -12.99 6.20 16.20
N SER A 567 -13.39 6.51 17.43
CA SER A 567 -12.41 6.84 18.47
C SER A 567 -11.55 5.63 18.81
N LEU A 568 -10.27 5.87 19.18
CA LEU A 568 -9.36 4.80 19.59
C LEU A 568 -9.94 3.97 20.76
N THR A 569 -10.61 4.63 21.70
CA THR A 569 -11.27 3.95 22.83
C THR A 569 -12.35 2.99 22.36
N SER A 570 -13.15 3.36 21.35
CA SER A 570 -14.17 2.47 20.77
C SER A 570 -13.52 1.25 20.11
N LYS A 571 -12.52 1.47 19.24
CA LYS A 571 -11.79 0.40 18.55
C LYS A 571 -11.20 -0.61 19.54
N LEU A 572 -10.47 -0.12 20.54
CA LEU A 572 -9.84 -0.97 21.57
C LEU A 572 -10.83 -1.75 22.44
N ALA A 573 -12.09 -1.30 22.57
CA ALA A 573 -13.11 -1.99 23.34
C ALA A 573 -13.76 -3.15 22.57
N GLN A 574 -13.73 -3.12 21.22
CA GLN A 574 -14.32 -4.16 20.38
C GLN A 574 -13.31 -5.27 19.99
N LEU A 575 -12.00 -5.03 20.11
CA LEU A 575 -10.97 -5.98 19.65
C LEU A 575 -11.19 -7.41 20.11
N ASN A 576 -11.45 -7.64 21.39
CA ASN A 576 -11.60 -8.99 21.96
C ASN A 576 -12.86 -9.72 21.47
N LYS A 577 -13.81 -9.04 20.83
CA LYS A 577 -14.99 -9.67 20.25
C LYS A 577 -14.74 -10.15 18.82
N VAL A 578 -13.73 -9.59 18.15
CA VAL A 578 -13.45 -9.83 16.73
C VAL A 578 -12.21 -10.71 16.59
N ILE A 579 -11.08 -10.30 17.18
CA ILE A 579 -9.82 -11.00 16.98
C ILE A 579 -9.87 -12.37 17.65
N GLY A 580 -9.75 -13.44 16.86
CA GLY A 580 -9.82 -14.81 17.35
C GLY A 580 -11.18 -15.16 17.94
N SER A 581 -12.27 -14.54 17.47
CA SER A 581 -13.62 -14.81 17.95
C SER A 581 -14.00 -16.29 17.80
N GLN A 582 -14.97 -16.76 18.59
CA GLN A 582 -15.42 -18.15 18.50
C GLN A 582 -15.88 -18.51 17.08
N GLY A 583 -16.62 -17.62 16.41
CA GLY A 583 -17.05 -17.85 15.02
C GLY A 583 -15.88 -17.98 14.05
N HIS A 584 -14.81 -17.19 14.23
CA HIS A 584 -13.61 -17.32 13.39
C HIS A 584 -12.89 -18.65 13.64
N ARG A 585 -12.81 -19.09 14.90
CA ARG A 585 -12.21 -20.37 15.30
C ARG A 585 -13.01 -21.56 14.77
N GLU A 586 -14.33 -21.44 14.67
CA GLU A 586 -15.19 -22.46 14.07
C GLU A 586 -14.89 -22.63 12.57
N VAL A 587 -14.73 -21.54 11.82
CA VAL A 587 -14.34 -21.59 10.40
C VAL A 587 -12.92 -22.16 10.24
N GLU A 588 -11.97 -21.71 11.06
CA GLU A 588 -10.60 -22.27 11.10
C GLU A 588 -10.60 -23.79 11.28
N ARG A 589 -11.36 -24.27 12.27
CA ARG A 589 -11.49 -25.69 12.58
C ARG A 589 -12.14 -26.45 11.43
N GLU A 590 -13.25 -25.95 10.88
CA GLU A 590 -13.95 -26.64 9.79
C GLU A 590 -13.07 -26.78 8.54
N ILE A 591 -12.32 -25.74 8.18
CA ILE A 591 -11.38 -25.81 7.05
C ILE A 591 -10.33 -26.89 7.33
N ALA A 592 -9.74 -26.92 8.53
CA ALA A 592 -8.69 -27.87 8.86
C ALA A 592 -9.18 -29.32 8.83
N GLU A 593 -10.35 -29.58 9.43
CA GLU A 593 -10.99 -30.90 9.47
C GLU A 593 -11.33 -31.39 8.06
N ARG A 594 -11.95 -30.54 7.24
CA ARG A 594 -12.36 -30.91 5.87
C ARG A 594 -11.20 -31.01 4.89
N ALA A 595 -10.07 -30.36 5.18
CA ALA A 595 -8.88 -30.38 4.32
C ALA A 595 -8.09 -31.68 4.42
N VAL A 596 -8.14 -32.42 5.54
CA VAL A 596 -7.29 -33.61 5.73
C VAL A 596 -7.52 -34.62 4.61
N THR A 597 -6.44 -34.97 3.90
CA THR A 597 -6.49 -35.78 2.68
C THR A 597 -5.73 -37.08 2.85
N LEU A 598 -6.33 -38.19 2.45
CA LEU A 598 -5.68 -39.50 2.44
C LEU A 598 -4.71 -39.60 1.25
N LEU A 599 -3.42 -39.80 1.54
CA LEU A 599 -2.37 -39.97 0.51
C LEU A 599 -2.12 -41.45 0.19
N ALA A 600 -2.16 -42.31 1.21
CA ALA A 600 -1.93 -43.73 1.07
C ALA A 600 -2.66 -44.49 2.18
N SER A 601 -3.07 -45.72 1.88
CA SER A 601 -3.72 -46.61 2.83
C SER A 601 -3.54 -48.07 2.43
N ARG A 602 -3.37 -48.94 3.44
CA ARG A 602 -3.27 -50.40 3.25
C ARG A 602 -4.61 -51.02 2.84
N ASP A 603 -5.72 -50.50 3.36
CA ASP A 603 -7.07 -50.97 3.06
C ASP A 603 -7.79 -50.13 2.00
N GLY A 604 -7.12 -49.07 1.53
CA GLY A 604 -7.60 -48.13 0.52
C GLY A 604 -8.62 -47.11 1.05
N LYS A 605 -8.91 -47.08 2.35
CA LYS A 605 -9.97 -46.24 2.93
C LYS A 605 -9.49 -45.37 4.09
N ARG A 606 -8.60 -45.87 4.93
CA ARG A 606 -8.17 -45.18 6.17
C ARG A 606 -6.67 -45.29 6.40
N PRO A 607 -6.03 -44.33 7.07
CA PRO A 607 -4.67 -44.52 7.54
C PRO A 607 -4.64 -45.64 8.60
N ASP A 608 -3.46 -46.22 8.83
CA ASP A 608 -3.24 -47.16 9.93
C ASP A 608 -3.70 -46.49 11.25
N SER A 609 -4.54 -47.16 12.03
CA SER A 609 -5.11 -46.60 13.27
C SER A 609 -4.22 -46.85 14.49
N LEU A 610 -4.26 -45.91 15.43
CA LEU A 610 -3.72 -46.07 16.79
C LEU A 610 -4.55 -47.07 17.60
N GLN A 611 -3.89 -47.85 18.47
CA GLN A 611 -4.49 -48.87 19.32
C GLN A 611 -4.17 -48.63 20.80
N GLN A 612 -4.94 -49.28 21.67
CA GLN A 612 -4.77 -49.22 23.12
C GLN A 612 -3.38 -49.75 23.54
N GLU A 613 -2.71 -49.05 24.45
CA GLU A 613 -1.36 -49.30 24.94
C GLU A 613 -0.24 -49.18 23.89
N ASP A 614 -0.50 -48.64 22.70
CA ASP A 614 0.54 -48.44 21.69
C ASP A 614 1.69 -47.58 22.26
N ARG A 615 2.93 -48.03 22.04
CA ARG A 615 4.11 -47.16 22.10
C ARG A 615 4.22 -46.37 20.80
N VAL A 616 3.80 -45.12 20.87
CA VAL A 616 3.79 -44.19 19.74
C VAL A 616 5.07 -43.38 19.70
N VAL A 617 5.83 -43.49 18.62
CA VAL A 617 6.99 -42.63 18.36
C VAL A 617 6.63 -41.56 17.33
N ILE A 618 6.80 -40.30 17.70
CA ILE A 618 6.57 -39.15 16.82
C ILE A 618 7.92 -38.69 16.28
N VAL A 619 8.11 -38.85 14.97
CA VAL A 619 9.35 -38.49 14.28
C VAL A 619 9.10 -37.22 13.46
N ALA A 620 9.88 -36.16 13.70
CA ALA A 620 9.81 -34.93 12.91
C ALA A 620 11.20 -34.36 12.61
N ALA A 621 11.28 -33.40 11.69
CA ALA A 621 12.53 -32.67 11.42
C ALA A 621 12.94 -31.72 12.56
N GLU A 622 11.94 -31.10 13.21
CA GLU A 622 12.14 -30.12 14.27
C GLU A 622 11.55 -30.65 15.58
N GLU A 623 12.28 -30.48 16.69
CA GLU A 623 11.84 -30.94 18.01
C GLU A 623 10.55 -30.25 18.47
N GLU A 624 10.39 -28.97 18.15
CA GLU A 624 9.18 -28.20 18.46
C GLU A 624 7.93 -28.80 17.78
N THR A 625 8.07 -29.18 16.51
CA THR A 625 6.99 -29.83 15.75
C THR A 625 6.62 -31.19 16.38
N ALA A 626 7.62 -32.00 16.75
CA ALA A 626 7.37 -33.28 17.41
C ALA A 626 6.67 -33.10 18.77
N LYS A 627 7.09 -32.12 19.58
CA LYS A 627 6.46 -31.79 20.87
C LYS A 627 5.03 -31.27 20.72
N GLN A 628 4.75 -30.46 19.69
CA GLN A 628 3.38 -30.00 19.40
C GLN A 628 2.47 -31.19 19.09
N LEU A 629 2.88 -32.06 18.16
CA LEU A 629 2.13 -33.26 17.80
C LEU A 629 1.94 -34.19 19.01
N GLU A 630 2.96 -34.36 19.85
CA GLU A 630 2.87 -35.17 21.07
C GLU A 630 1.85 -34.60 22.06
N ARG A 631 1.88 -33.28 22.29
CA ARG A 631 0.93 -32.60 23.16
C ARG A 631 -0.50 -32.77 22.64
N GLN A 632 -0.72 -32.50 21.36
CA GLN A 632 -2.03 -32.64 20.73
C GLN A 632 -2.54 -34.09 20.79
N LEU A 633 -1.66 -35.07 20.54
CA LEU A 633 -2.01 -36.48 20.62
C LEU A 633 -2.46 -36.85 22.03
N LYS A 634 -1.71 -36.45 23.07
CA LYS A 634 -2.07 -36.70 24.48
C LYS A 634 -3.40 -36.07 24.87
N LEU A 635 -3.67 -34.84 24.40
CA LEU A 635 -4.91 -34.13 24.69
C LEU A 635 -6.13 -34.76 24.00
N ALA A 636 -5.93 -35.25 22.77
CA ALA A 636 -6.99 -35.85 21.98
C ALA A 636 -7.24 -37.32 22.37
N SER A 637 -6.23 -38.07 22.81
CA SER A 637 -6.31 -39.51 23.09
C SER A 637 -7.06 -39.88 24.39
N ASN A 638 -8.05 -39.11 24.83
CA ASN A 638 -8.73 -39.30 26.12
C ASN A 638 -9.34 -40.71 26.33
N ASN A 639 -9.60 -41.44 25.24
CA ASN A 639 -10.14 -42.81 25.25
C ASN A 639 -9.08 -43.90 24.94
N LEU A 640 -7.82 -43.52 24.76
CA LEU A 640 -6.71 -44.42 24.41
C LEU A 640 -5.51 -44.16 25.35
N SER A 641 -5.12 -45.18 26.11
CA SER A 641 -3.86 -45.14 26.85
C SER A 641 -2.71 -45.31 25.86
N LEU A 642 -1.89 -44.28 25.68
CA LEU A 642 -0.75 -44.29 24.75
C LEU A 642 0.54 -43.97 25.51
N GLN A 643 1.62 -44.66 25.17
CA GLN A 643 2.97 -44.30 25.60
C GLN A 643 3.63 -43.52 24.48
N THR A 644 3.95 -42.24 24.70
CA THR A 644 4.51 -41.40 23.64
C THR A 644 6.00 -41.12 23.86
N GLU A 645 6.74 -41.07 22.76
CA GLU A 645 8.13 -40.65 22.72
C GLU A 645 8.36 -39.83 21.43
N ILE A 646 9.25 -38.84 21.48
CA ILE A 646 9.63 -38.05 20.31
C ILE A 646 11.01 -38.47 19.79
N ALA A 647 11.22 -38.39 18.49
CA ALA A 647 12.52 -38.56 17.86
C ALA A 647 12.70 -37.57 16.70
N ILE A 648 13.97 -37.25 16.39
CA ILE A 648 14.30 -36.28 15.34
C ILE A 648 14.84 -37.00 14.12
N ILE A 649 14.36 -36.66 12.92
CA ILE A 649 14.82 -37.28 11.68
C ILE A 649 16.33 -37.12 11.52
N GLY A 650 16.99 -38.17 11.02
CA GLY A 650 18.44 -38.15 10.74
C GLY A 650 19.36 -38.31 11.97
N GLN A 651 18.84 -38.29 13.20
CA GLN A 651 19.64 -38.62 14.38
C GLN A 651 19.91 -40.13 14.51
N ALA A 652 21.08 -40.49 15.05
CA ALA A 652 21.56 -41.88 15.08
C ALA A 652 20.62 -42.82 15.86
N GLN A 653 20.09 -42.34 16.99
CA GLN A 653 19.20 -43.11 17.86
C GLN A 653 17.79 -43.29 17.30
N THR A 654 17.37 -42.48 16.32
CA THR A 654 16.00 -42.48 15.79
C THR A 654 15.60 -43.84 15.22
N LYS A 655 16.52 -44.53 14.55
CA LYS A 655 16.26 -45.88 14.03
C LYS A 655 15.97 -46.89 15.13
N GLU A 656 16.72 -46.83 16.23
CA GLU A 656 16.54 -47.73 17.36
C GLU A 656 15.23 -47.44 18.11
N THR A 657 14.90 -46.16 18.30
CA THR A 657 13.64 -45.73 18.91
C THR A 657 12.44 -46.17 18.07
N VAL A 658 12.48 -45.92 16.75
CA VAL A 658 11.45 -46.35 15.79
C VAL A 658 11.29 -47.88 15.80
N ALA A 659 12.38 -48.65 15.85
CA ALA A 659 12.29 -50.12 15.86
C ALA A 659 11.58 -50.71 17.09
N LYS A 660 11.50 -49.96 18.20
CA LYS A 660 10.83 -50.38 19.44
C LYS A 660 9.38 -49.89 19.53
N ALA A 661 8.90 -49.12 18.56
CA ALA A 661 7.55 -48.54 18.56
C ALA A 661 6.50 -49.54 18.05
N ASP A 662 5.28 -49.45 18.57
CA ASP A 662 4.13 -50.16 17.98
C ASP A 662 3.55 -49.36 16.80
N TYR A 663 3.59 -48.03 16.92
CA TYR A 663 3.09 -47.09 15.93
C TYR A 663 4.04 -45.91 15.77
N VAL A 664 4.20 -45.43 14.53
CA VAL A 664 5.03 -44.26 14.22
C VAL A 664 4.24 -43.17 13.51
N ILE A 665 4.23 -41.96 14.07
CA ILE A 665 3.80 -40.77 13.34
C ILE A 665 5.05 -40.17 12.71
N LEU A 666 5.21 -40.38 11.39
CA LEU A 666 6.34 -39.84 10.64
C LEU A 666 5.93 -38.50 10.03
N ALA A 667 6.18 -37.41 10.74
CA ALA A 667 5.84 -36.07 10.30
C ALA A 667 6.91 -35.50 9.37
N SER A 668 6.50 -35.18 8.15
CA SER A 668 7.33 -34.49 7.16
C SER A 668 6.83 -33.06 6.97
N TYR A 669 7.76 -32.15 6.70
CA TYR A 669 7.41 -30.75 6.42
C TYR A 669 8.28 -30.24 5.29
N GLN A 670 7.63 -29.76 4.24
CA GLN A 670 8.26 -29.06 3.14
C GLN A 670 7.34 -27.92 2.70
N PHE A 671 7.92 -26.74 2.51
CA PHE A 671 7.17 -25.56 2.08
C PHE A 671 7.49 -25.15 0.63
N ARG A 672 8.78 -25.18 0.24
CA ARG A 672 9.34 -24.70 -1.04
C ARG A 672 10.43 -25.65 -1.56
N ASN A 673 10.73 -25.64 -2.86
CA ASN A 673 11.85 -26.37 -3.50
C ASN A 673 11.92 -27.88 -3.18
N VAL A 674 11.09 -28.70 -3.84
CA VAL A 674 10.99 -30.13 -3.51
C VAL A 674 12.22 -30.95 -3.99
N ALA A 675 12.84 -30.58 -5.12
CA ALA A 675 13.90 -31.37 -5.76
C ALA A 675 15.33 -31.29 -5.20
N SER A 676 15.75 -30.22 -4.50
CA SER A 676 17.20 -29.98 -4.30
C SER A 676 17.72 -29.90 -2.86
N GLN A 677 16.87 -29.85 -1.83
CA GLN A 677 17.33 -29.52 -0.45
C GLN A 677 16.71 -30.34 0.69
N PHE A 678 15.82 -31.29 0.42
CA PHE A 678 15.13 -32.03 1.49
C PHE A 678 15.76 -33.40 1.78
N GLY A 679 15.84 -33.74 3.07
CA GLY A 679 16.41 -34.98 3.59
C GLY A 679 15.58 -36.25 3.32
N TRP A 680 14.99 -36.38 2.12
CA TRP A 680 14.09 -37.47 1.73
C TRP A 680 14.69 -38.86 1.94
N THR A 681 16.01 -39.01 1.79
CA THR A 681 16.73 -40.28 2.03
C THR A 681 16.50 -40.81 3.44
N ALA A 682 16.48 -39.95 4.46
CA ALA A 682 16.26 -40.37 5.84
C ALA A 682 14.83 -40.87 6.04
N TYR A 683 13.84 -40.15 5.49
CA TYR A 683 12.44 -40.57 5.49
C TYR A 683 12.23 -41.90 4.74
N GLN A 684 12.77 -42.01 3.52
CA GLN A 684 12.67 -43.24 2.70
C GLN A 684 13.29 -44.44 3.41
N THR A 685 14.40 -44.24 4.12
CA THR A 685 15.06 -45.30 4.89
C THR A 685 14.14 -45.81 6.00
N LEU A 686 13.54 -44.93 6.80
CA LEU A 686 12.59 -45.32 7.84
C LEU A 686 11.35 -46.00 7.26
N ILE A 687 10.79 -45.48 6.16
CA ILE A 687 9.65 -46.08 5.46
C ILE A 687 9.99 -47.52 5.03
N ASN A 688 11.14 -47.75 4.41
CA ASN A 688 11.57 -49.07 3.98
C ASN A 688 11.75 -50.04 5.16
N GLU A 689 12.36 -49.58 6.25
CA GLU A 689 12.55 -50.38 7.46
C GLU A 689 11.21 -50.76 8.11
N MET A 690 10.29 -49.80 8.30
CA MET A 690 8.95 -50.04 8.85
C MET A 690 8.14 -50.99 7.95
N ASN A 691 8.20 -50.80 6.63
CA ASN A 691 7.55 -51.68 5.65
C ASN A 691 8.07 -53.13 5.72
N THR A 692 9.39 -53.31 5.91
CA THR A 692 10.03 -54.62 6.04
C THR A 692 9.57 -55.35 7.30
N ARG A 693 9.38 -54.62 8.40
CA ARG A 693 8.87 -55.16 9.68
C ARG A 693 7.36 -55.30 9.72
N ASN A 694 6.66 -54.86 8.67
CA ASN A 694 5.21 -54.70 8.65
C ASN A 694 4.67 -53.83 9.82
N GLN A 695 5.48 -52.87 10.27
CA GLN A 695 5.17 -51.98 11.38
C GLN A 695 4.07 -50.98 10.99
N ARG A 696 3.20 -50.60 11.95
CA ARG A 696 2.18 -49.56 11.72
C ARG A 696 2.83 -48.19 11.77
N TYR A 697 2.53 -47.35 10.80
CA TYR A 697 2.94 -45.96 10.78
C TYR A 697 1.99 -45.15 9.92
N THR A 698 2.02 -43.84 10.07
CA THR A 698 1.45 -42.92 9.07
C THR A 698 2.44 -41.82 8.77
N LEU A 699 2.71 -41.60 7.47
CA LEU A 699 3.36 -40.38 6.99
C LEU A 699 2.37 -39.22 7.15
N LEU A 700 2.67 -38.27 8.02
CA LEU A 700 1.85 -37.08 8.23
C LEU A 700 2.51 -35.89 7.53
N SER A 701 2.03 -35.58 6.33
CA SER A 701 2.50 -34.47 5.51
C SER A 701 2.00 -33.14 6.03
N LEU A 702 2.88 -32.36 6.66
CA LEU A 702 2.59 -31.04 7.21
C LEU A 702 2.79 -29.91 6.18
N GLY A 703 3.20 -30.27 4.96
CA GLY A 703 3.69 -29.34 3.96
C GLY A 703 2.98 -29.49 2.62
N ASN A 704 3.73 -29.22 1.56
CA ASN A 704 3.29 -29.51 0.20
C ASN A 704 3.28 -31.03 -0.01
N PRO A 705 2.19 -31.63 -0.52
CA PRO A 705 2.10 -33.08 -0.69
C PRO A 705 2.98 -33.64 -1.83
N TYR A 706 3.80 -32.80 -2.50
CA TYR A 706 4.74 -33.22 -3.54
C TYR A 706 5.82 -34.20 -3.06
N GLU A 707 5.98 -34.40 -1.75
CA GLU A 707 6.86 -35.44 -1.22
C GLU A 707 6.54 -36.86 -1.73
N THR A 708 5.29 -37.13 -2.15
CA THR A 708 4.92 -38.43 -2.75
C THR A 708 5.59 -38.68 -4.10
N ILE A 709 6.13 -37.64 -4.75
CA ILE A 709 6.96 -37.77 -5.95
C ILE A 709 8.29 -38.45 -5.60
N TYR A 710 8.84 -38.21 -4.41
CA TYR A 710 10.16 -38.65 -3.97
C TYR A 710 10.12 -39.85 -3.03
N LEU A 711 9.12 -39.92 -2.15
CA LEU A 711 8.91 -41.01 -1.21
C LEU A 711 8.08 -42.12 -1.86
N LYS A 712 8.67 -43.31 -1.96
CA LYS A 712 8.06 -44.49 -2.56
C LYS A 712 7.60 -45.49 -1.50
N ASN A 713 6.61 -46.31 -1.87
CA ASN A 713 6.07 -47.40 -1.06
C ASN A 713 5.48 -46.95 0.28
N ILE A 714 4.94 -45.73 0.35
CA ILE A 714 4.17 -45.28 1.51
C ILE A 714 2.93 -46.18 1.61
N ARG A 715 2.74 -46.86 2.74
CA ARG A 715 1.60 -47.77 2.98
C ARG A 715 0.44 -47.10 3.71
N SER A 716 0.70 -46.02 4.44
CA SER A 716 -0.29 -45.20 5.12
C SER A 716 0.22 -43.76 5.20
N GLY A 717 -0.60 -42.80 4.77
CA GLY A 717 -0.20 -41.40 4.67
C GLY A 717 -1.38 -40.43 4.64
N LEU A 718 -1.20 -39.27 5.26
CA LEU A 718 -2.15 -38.15 5.30
C LEU A 718 -1.46 -36.84 4.90
N ALA A 719 -2.19 -35.92 4.28
CA ALA A 719 -1.78 -34.53 4.13
C ALA A 719 -2.70 -33.61 4.95
N VAL A 720 -2.09 -32.65 5.65
CA VAL A 720 -2.79 -31.61 6.42
C VAL A 720 -2.45 -30.19 5.98
N TYR A 721 -1.54 -30.02 5.00
CA TYR A 721 -1.27 -28.75 4.32
C TYR A 721 -0.79 -27.60 5.21
N GLY A 722 -0.20 -27.92 6.37
CA GLY A 722 0.31 -26.93 7.30
C GLY A 722 0.84 -27.52 8.60
N LYS A 723 1.79 -26.83 9.22
CA LYS A 723 2.30 -27.15 10.58
C LYS A 723 1.60 -26.36 11.69
N GLN A 724 0.61 -25.54 11.35
CA GLN A 724 -0.18 -24.78 12.30
C GLN A 724 -1.06 -25.73 13.13
N GLU A 725 -1.35 -25.33 14.36
CA GLU A 725 -2.13 -26.12 15.32
C GLU A 725 -3.44 -26.70 14.76
N PRO A 726 -4.32 -25.94 14.08
CA PRO A 726 -5.57 -26.51 13.55
C PRO A 726 -5.32 -27.61 12.51
N ASN A 727 -4.35 -27.43 11.61
CA ASN A 727 -3.98 -28.44 10.60
C ASN A 727 -3.51 -29.74 11.28
N THR A 728 -2.61 -29.64 12.25
CA THR A 728 -2.03 -30.83 12.90
C THR A 728 -3.02 -31.52 13.83
N GLU A 729 -3.88 -30.76 14.51
CA GLU A 729 -4.97 -31.29 15.34
C GLU A 729 -5.97 -32.08 14.50
N ALA A 730 -6.36 -31.55 13.33
CA ALA A 730 -7.22 -32.27 12.40
C ALA A 730 -6.57 -33.59 11.92
N GLY A 731 -5.27 -33.58 11.60
CA GLY A 731 -4.53 -34.80 11.27
C GLY A 731 -4.58 -35.84 12.39
N ILE A 732 -4.33 -35.41 13.64
CA ILE A 732 -4.36 -36.29 14.82
C ILE A 732 -5.76 -36.88 15.06
N ASN A 733 -6.81 -36.08 14.90
CA ASN A 733 -8.18 -36.58 15.03
C ASN A 733 -8.53 -37.64 13.98
N VAL A 734 -7.97 -37.57 12.76
CA VAL A 734 -8.10 -38.66 11.78
C VAL A 734 -7.35 -39.92 12.25
N LEU A 735 -6.12 -39.78 12.75
CA LEU A 735 -5.32 -40.92 13.23
C LEU A 735 -5.95 -41.66 14.42
N LEU A 736 -6.65 -40.93 15.29
CA LEU A 736 -7.41 -41.46 16.42
C LEU A 736 -8.78 -42.02 16.01
N GLY A 737 -9.21 -41.82 14.76
CA GLY A 737 -10.51 -42.25 14.26
C GLY A 737 -11.69 -41.40 14.76
N HIS A 738 -11.43 -40.20 15.28
CA HIS A 738 -12.47 -39.24 15.65
C HIS A 738 -13.17 -38.63 14.43
N GLN A 739 -12.48 -38.59 13.29
CA GLN A 739 -13.00 -38.07 12.03
C GLN A 739 -12.43 -38.82 10.83
N GLU A 740 -13.10 -38.70 9.67
CA GLU A 740 -12.61 -39.25 8.40
C GLU A 740 -11.86 -38.18 7.59
N ALA A 741 -10.88 -38.60 6.80
CA ALA A 741 -10.19 -37.72 5.86
C ALA A 741 -11.05 -37.51 4.61
N THR A 742 -11.67 -36.33 4.48
CA THR A 742 -12.58 -36.01 3.37
C THR A 742 -11.97 -35.12 2.29
N GLY A 743 -10.79 -34.55 2.55
CA GLY A 743 -10.10 -33.68 1.61
C GLY A 743 -9.67 -34.42 0.35
N LYS A 744 -9.51 -33.66 -0.73
CA LYS A 744 -9.01 -34.15 -2.01
C LYS A 744 -7.68 -33.48 -2.32
N LEU A 745 -6.75 -34.23 -2.88
CA LEU A 745 -5.46 -33.69 -3.25
C LEU A 745 -5.64 -32.54 -4.28
N PRO A 746 -5.27 -31.29 -3.94
CA PRO A 746 -5.51 -30.15 -4.82
C PRO A 746 -4.37 -29.95 -5.84
N VAL A 747 -3.40 -30.86 -5.87
CA VAL A 747 -2.25 -30.78 -6.77
C VAL A 747 -2.01 -32.12 -7.46
N LYS A 748 -1.39 -32.09 -8.63
CA LYS A 748 -1.00 -33.30 -9.37
C LYS A 748 0.34 -33.81 -8.85
N THR A 749 0.41 -35.08 -8.46
CA THR A 749 1.62 -35.73 -7.92
C THR A 749 2.11 -36.92 -8.75
N ASN A 750 1.49 -37.18 -9.91
CA ASN A 750 1.79 -38.30 -10.81
C ASN A 750 1.93 -37.86 -12.26
#